data_AF-A0A3D4VSG2-F1
#
_entry.id   AF-A0A3D4VSG2-F1
#
_cell.length_a   1.000
_cell.length_b   1.000
_cell.length_c   1.000
_cell.angle_alpha   90.00
_cell.angle_beta   90.00
_cell.angle_gamma   90.00
#
_symmetry.space_group_name_H-M   'P 1'
#
loop_
_entity.id
_entity.type
_entity.pdbx_description
1 polymer ?
#
loop_
_entity_poly.entity_id
_entity_poly.type
_entity_poly.pdbx_seq_one_letter_code
_entity_poly.pdbx_strand_id
1 'polypeptide(L)'
;MKNKMVFALTAMVLTLSTKAIAAQPFIIEGQTKTVIANSSYNINPWNTITLSGVGEGNLIKLYTPNKTLELPLTSPLYKITDYYCDKITQINGIWGVERNVTVKTFTGDEDWQLVKNQSFKNNKTYIFSCKNNENVGICNGYCTHFDVHTYSSQQTNIYDGISFGNDDILMRFMNVRNVKTVDALKYYLKTQYNNGNPVRLYYVSPTPQFQPFGEEIQTALNASMSGNIGYTDFNITRIKTGDDTKINTDIFIKSSTGNLVMDRFLSAAESLEIFNINGNSNFFVKGIYPTTDGFSLEIKDKNQNTYTGKVLFSKADFMTSKPTEILLCGENSTSIRLMVHLSEIQLPNANLSGFSFDQTGILNSCTVNKQFIIPSVIPVLKDTPLDFNNALLHGNISSADQITIKDSNGNILSPNGKITASTEGELNLFVNGNLTATTNITFTQNHTEAAAILFMGDSLLNQNYYTNYFVNMFNEGQINLLGTRGNDGSKHEGRGGWSAYDYCNVSSKYGFDNPFLNNGKFDFSNYMKKNGYANVNYVIISLGINDITLAGHNTTAEILSCFNKITDSIHTYSPNTKIIINAPIMPFATEETTYAKDKRLEFTKALCDHYSDTNVYISPTYLRLDCYDDFKFTMPIINNENQNSAMVVTDTTHPNLDGYKNLAAASYSDINFLNEQ
;
A
#
# COMPACT_ATOMS: atom_id res chain seq x y z
N MET A 1 70.74 -25.94 59.87
CA MET A 1 70.58 -26.24 58.43
C MET A 1 69.11 -26.55 58.18
N LYS A 2 68.38 -25.62 57.53
CA LYS A 2 66.96 -25.77 57.19
C LYS A 2 66.85 -26.32 55.77
N ASN A 3 66.30 -27.51 55.66
CA ASN A 3 65.89 -28.27 54.47
C ASN A 3 64.93 -29.34 55.03
N LYS A 4 63.78 -29.69 54.50
CA LYS A 4 63.03 -29.44 53.27
C LYS A 4 61.57 -29.70 53.64
N MET A 5 60.61 -28.97 53.08
CA MET A 5 59.30 -29.57 52.86
C MET A 5 58.72 -29.04 51.54
N VAL A 6 58.38 -30.02 50.71
CA VAL A 6 57.83 -29.96 49.37
C VAL A 6 56.40 -29.44 49.44
N PHE A 7 55.97 -28.64 48.46
CA PHE A 7 54.65 -28.79 47.88
C PHE A 7 54.71 -28.55 46.36
N ALA A 8 54.13 -29.49 45.63
CA ALA A 8 54.10 -29.57 44.19
C ALA A 8 53.20 -28.48 43.59
N LEU A 9 53.67 -27.85 42.51
CA LEU A 9 52.86 -26.98 41.66
C LEU A 9 52.55 -27.75 40.37
N THR A 10 51.28 -28.09 40.18
CA THR A 10 50.74 -28.68 38.96
C THR A 10 50.75 -27.64 37.85
N ALA A 11 51.60 -27.83 36.83
CA ALA A 11 51.62 -26.96 35.66
C ALA A 11 50.47 -27.35 34.70
N MET A 12 49.44 -26.52 34.66
CA MET A 12 48.36 -26.54 33.68
C MET A 12 48.94 -26.07 32.34
N VAL A 13 49.10 -26.96 31.37
CA VAL A 13 49.44 -26.58 29.99
C VAL A 13 48.18 -25.99 29.37
N LEU A 14 48.12 -24.66 29.27
CA LEU A 14 47.18 -23.98 28.38
C LEU A 14 47.56 -24.31 26.93
N THR A 15 46.86 -25.25 26.32
CA THR A 15 46.77 -25.34 24.86
C THR A 15 45.94 -24.15 24.38
N LEU A 16 46.61 -23.07 23.97
CA LEU A 16 46.02 -22.04 23.13
C LEU A 16 45.64 -22.71 21.79
N SER A 17 44.39 -23.19 21.69
CA SER A 17 43.81 -23.50 20.38
C SER A 17 43.60 -22.17 19.67
N THR A 18 44.56 -21.75 18.84
CA THR A 18 44.29 -20.75 17.81
C THR A 18 43.31 -21.38 16.83
N LYS A 19 42.00 -21.19 17.05
CA LYS A 19 41.01 -21.35 15.99
C LYS A 19 41.42 -20.40 14.88
N ALA A 20 42.03 -20.93 13.82
CA ALA A 20 42.14 -20.19 12.57
C ALA A 20 40.71 -19.83 12.17
N ILE A 21 40.36 -18.55 12.26
CA ILE A 21 39.11 -18.05 11.68
C ILE A 21 39.29 -18.26 10.18
N ALA A 22 38.58 -19.24 9.62
CA ALA A 22 38.55 -19.40 8.17
C ALA A 22 38.07 -18.08 7.57
N ALA A 23 38.83 -17.51 6.63
CA ALA A 23 38.43 -16.30 5.93
C ALA A 23 37.04 -16.53 5.32
N GLN A 24 36.12 -15.60 5.54
CA GLN A 24 34.77 -15.68 4.99
C GLN A 24 34.84 -15.57 3.45
N PRO A 25 34.12 -16.41 2.70
CA PRO A 25 34.09 -16.29 1.25
C PRO A 25 33.51 -14.94 0.85
N PHE A 26 34.07 -14.35 -0.19
CA PHE A 26 33.54 -13.13 -0.78
C PHE A 26 32.39 -13.42 -1.75
N ILE A 27 31.55 -12.42 -1.99
CA ILE A 27 30.42 -12.50 -2.92
C ILE A 27 30.55 -11.39 -3.96
N ILE A 28 30.39 -11.74 -5.23
CA ILE A 28 30.23 -10.78 -6.34
C ILE A 28 28.78 -10.86 -6.80
N GLU A 29 28.02 -9.80 -6.57
CA GLU A 29 26.63 -9.69 -7.00
C GLU A 29 26.55 -9.16 -8.44
N GLY A 30 25.53 -9.62 -9.16
CA GLY A 30 25.12 -9.04 -10.42
C GLY A 30 24.56 -7.63 -10.28
N GLN A 31 24.27 -7.04 -11.43
CA GLN A 31 23.61 -5.74 -11.53
C GLN A 31 22.66 -5.76 -12.71
N THR A 32 21.64 -4.90 -12.70
CA THR A 32 20.88 -4.57 -13.91
C THR A 32 20.87 -3.05 -14.02
N LYS A 33 21.61 -2.50 -14.98
CA LYS A 33 21.53 -1.09 -15.35
C LYS A 33 20.60 -0.95 -16.54
N THR A 34 19.69 0.02 -16.46
CA THR A 34 18.76 0.34 -17.54
C THR A 34 19.18 1.65 -18.20
N VAL A 35 19.24 1.67 -19.52
CA VAL A 35 19.47 2.89 -20.31
C VAL A 35 18.34 3.03 -21.31
N ILE A 36 17.54 4.09 -21.18
CA ILE A 36 16.47 4.41 -22.12
C ILE A 36 17.08 5.10 -23.33
N ALA A 37 16.78 4.63 -24.55
CA ALA A 37 17.35 5.19 -25.78
C ALA A 37 17.02 6.68 -25.95
N ASN A 38 15.79 7.09 -25.62
CA ASN A 38 15.42 8.50 -25.52
C ASN A 38 14.57 8.76 -24.26
N SER A 39 15.15 9.41 -23.27
CA SER A 39 14.47 9.71 -21.99
C SER A 39 13.32 10.73 -22.10
N SER A 40 13.19 11.43 -23.23
CA SER A 40 12.14 12.46 -23.43
C SER A 40 10.79 11.90 -23.87
N TYR A 41 10.72 10.63 -24.28
CA TYR A 41 9.50 10.02 -24.81
C TYR A 41 9.30 8.60 -24.28
N ASN A 42 8.17 8.29 -23.64
CA ASN A 42 7.80 6.90 -23.35
C ASN A 42 6.97 6.33 -24.52
N ILE A 43 7.63 5.87 -25.59
CA ILE A 43 6.98 5.24 -26.75
C ILE A 43 7.23 3.73 -26.72
N ASN A 44 7.05 3.07 -25.57
CA ASN A 44 7.06 1.62 -25.53
C ASN A 44 6.02 1.06 -26.54
N PRO A 45 6.29 -0.07 -27.21
CA PRO A 45 7.53 -0.84 -27.24
C PRO A 45 8.62 -0.42 -28.23
N TRP A 46 8.52 0.77 -28.83
CA TRP A 46 9.52 1.29 -29.77
C TRP A 46 10.67 2.07 -29.12
N ASN A 47 10.47 2.64 -27.93
CA ASN A 47 11.56 3.25 -27.16
C ASN A 47 12.19 2.21 -26.23
N THR A 48 13.02 1.34 -26.81
CA THR A 48 13.58 0.20 -26.09
C THR A 48 14.59 0.62 -25.03
N ILE A 49 14.65 -0.13 -23.93
CA ILE A 49 15.68 0.01 -22.91
C ILE A 49 16.80 -1.00 -23.14
N THR A 50 18.04 -0.55 -22.98
CA THR A 50 19.20 -1.45 -22.91
C THR A 50 19.36 -1.89 -21.46
N LEU A 51 19.49 -3.20 -21.25
CA LEU A 51 19.77 -3.81 -19.95
C LEU A 51 21.17 -4.40 -19.97
N SER A 52 22.03 -3.98 -19.03
CA SER A 52 23.39 -4.53 -18.87
C SER A 52 23.61 -5.02 -17.44
N GLY A 53 24.37 -6.11 -17.29
CA GLY A 53 24.76 -6.69 -16.01
C GLY A 53 26.27 -6.82 -15.80
N VAL A 54 26.65 -7.56 -14.77
CA VAL A 54 28.08 -7.77 -14.45
C VAL A 54 28.64 -8.88 -15.34
N GLY A 55 29.83 -8.70 -15.87
CA GLY A 55 30.48 -9.63 -16.77
C GLY A 55 29.90 -9.60 -18.18
N GLU A 56 29.63 -8.39 -18.70
CA GLU A 56 29.25 -8.20 -20.11
C GLU A 56 30.28 -8.87 -21.03
N GLY A 57 29.80 -9.56 -22.06
CA GLY A 57 30.66 -10.44 -22.87
C GLY A 57 30.97 -11.79 -22.23
N ASN A 58 30.21 -12.18 -21.20
CA ASN A 58 30.24 -13.50 -20.56
C ASN A 58 31.55 -13.82 -19.83
N LEU A 59 32.23 -12.81 -19.29
CA LEU A 59 33.51 -12.98 -18.60
C LEU A 59 33.71 -11.93 -17.51
N ILE A 60 34.20 -12.35 -16.35
CA ILE A 60 34.69 -11.43 -15.30
C ILE A 60 36.20 -11.63 -15.13
N LYS A 61 36.94 -10.53 -15.04
CA LYS A 61 38.37 -10.55 -14.70
C LYS A 61 38.59 -10.04 -13.29
N LEU A 62 39.17 -10.88 -12.44
CA LEU A 62 39.59 -10.54 -11.09
C LEU A 62 41.11 -10.44 -11.02
N TYR A 63 41.61 -9.51 -10.24
CA TYR A 63 43.04 -9.31 -10.02
C TYR A 63 43.34 -9.66 -8.57
N THR A 64 44.09 -10.73 -8.36
CA THR A 64 44.56 -11.13 -7.04
C THR A 64 46.03 -10.76 -6.91
N PRO A 65 46.60 -10.72 -5.69
CA PRO A 65 48.00 -10.33 -5.50
C PRO A 65 49.00 -11.14 -6.33
N ASN A 66 48.64 -12.37 -6.73
CA ASN A 66 49.53 -13.31 -7.40
C ASN A 66 49.20 -13.57 -8.88
N LYS A 67 47.98 -13.25 -9.36
CA LYS A 67 47.57 -13.49 -10.75
C LYS A 67 46.27 -12.79 -11.14
N THR A 68 46.03 -12.70 -12.45
CA THR A 68 44.70 -12.38 -13.00
C THR A 68 43.89 -13.67 -13.14
N LEU A 69 42.62 -13.65 -12.72
CA LEU A 69 41.68 -14.74 -12.83
C LEU A 69 40.56 -14.38 -13.79
N GLU A 70 40.32 -15.26 -14.74
CA GLU A 70 39.24 -15.14 -15.71
C GLU A 70 38.12 -16.10 -15.33
N LEU A 71 36.95 -15.56 -15.00
CA LEU A 71 35.77 -16.30 -14.59
C LEU A 71 34.76 -16.33 -15.75
N PRO A 72 34.63 -17.46 -16.46
CA PRO A 72 33.68 -17.57 -17.56
C PRO A 72 32.25 -17.60 -17.02
N LEU A 73 31.35 -16.91 -17.70
CA LEU A 73 29.93 -16.89 -17.41
C LEU A 73 29.14 -17.48 -18.58
N THR A 74 27.96 -18.05 -18.28
CA THR A 74 26.99 -18.47 -19.30
C THR A 74 26.19 -17.29 -19.87
N SER A 75 26.09 -16.22 -19.09
CA SER A 75 25.42 -14.94 -19.37
C SER A 75 25.89 -13.91 -18.33
N PRO A 76 25.73 -12.60 -18.55
CA PRO A 76 25.99 -11.60 -17.50
C PRO A 76 25.21 -11.92 -16.22
N LEU A 77 25.72 -11.46 -15.07
CA LEU A 77 25.05 -11.59 -13.79
C LEU A 77 24.05 -10.43 -13.64
N TYR A 78 22.76 -10.77 -13.61
CA TYR A 78 21.68 -9.79 -13.49
C TYR A 78 21.17 -9.68 -12.06
N LYS A 79 20.50 -8.56 -11.79
CA LYS A 79 19.87 -8.26 -10.51
C LYS A 79 18.44 -7.77 -10.71
N ILE A 80 17.48 -8.44 -10.11
CA ILE A 80 16.09 -7.97 -10.07
C ILE A 80 15.91 -7.09 -8.82
N THR A 81 16.25 -7.62 -7.65
CA THR A 81 16.36 -6.89 -6.37
C THR A 81 17.66 -7.26 -5.66
N ASP A 82 17.96 -6.63 -4.52
CA ASP A 82 19.09 -6.99 -3.66
C ASP A 82 19.08 -8.47 -3.23
N TYR A 83 17.90 -9.09 -3.24
CA TYR A 83 17.68 -10.45 -2.75
C TYR A 83 17.39 -11.46 -3.86
N TYR A 84 17.00 -11.00 -5.05
CA TYR A 84 16.91 -11.80 -6.28
C TYR A 84 17.98 -11.35 -7.27
N CYS A 85 19.20 -11.83 -7.03
CA CYS A 85 20.40 -11.44 -7.74
C CYS A 85 21.24 -12.66 -8.12
N ASP A 86 21.69 -12.72 -9.36
CA ASP A 86 22.75 -13.64 -9.75
C ASP A 86 24.02 -13.28 -8.97
N LYS A 87 24.79 -14.27 -8.51
CA LYS A 87 26.01 -13.99 -7.75
C LYS A 87 27.05 -15.07 -7.94
N ILE A 88 28.32 -14.66 -7.91
CA ILE A 88 29.43 -15.57 -7.69
C ILE A 88 29.62 -15.71 -6.20
N THR A 89 29.52 -16.94 -5.72
CA THR A 89 29.62 -17.28 -4.30
C THR A 89 30.14 -18.69 -4.11
N GLN A 90 30.41 -19.04 -2.86
CA GLN A 90 30.76 -20.39 -2.45
C GLN A 90 29.55 -21.05 -1.76
N ILE A 91 29.11 -22.21 -2.27
CA ILE A 91 28.07 -23.04 -1.63
C ILE A 91 28.72 -24.36 -1.21
N ASN A 92 28.64 -24.71 0.08
CA ASN A 92 29.22 -25.93 0.63
C ASN A 92 30.71 -26.13 0.26
N GLY A 93 31.50 -25.05 0.22
CA GLY A 93 32.93 -25.09 -0.12
C GLY A 93 33.25 -25.06 -1.63
N ILE A 94 32.24 -25.06 -2.50
CA ILE A 94 32.41 -25.04 -3.96
C ILE A 94 32.06 -23.66 -4.51
N TRP A 95 32.96 -23.06 -5.29
CA TRP A 95 32.72 -21.79 -5.97
C TRP A 95 31.90 -21.97 -7.24
N GLY A 96 31.04 -21.02 -7.54
CA GLY A 96 30.25 -21.06 -8.76
C GLY A 96 29.38 -19.83 -8.91
N VAL A 97 28.55 -19.86 -9.94
CA VAL A 97 27.52 -18.85 -10.18
C VAL A 97 26.19 -19.39 -9.67
N GLU A 98 25.61 -18.74 -8.67
CA GLU A 98 24.23 -18.94 -8.26
C GLU A 98 23.35 -18.02 -9.13
N ARG A 99 22.50 -18.62 -9.96
CA ARG A 99 21.57 -17.97 -10.87
C ARG A 99 20.21 -17.83 -10.20
N ASN A 100 19.78 -16.59 -10.01
CA ASN A 100 18.50 -16.22 -9.42
C ASN A 100 17.64 -15.40 -10.40
N VAL A 101 18.14 -15.08 -11.60
CA VAL A 101 17.41 -14.32 -12.63
C VAL A 101 17.24 -15.17 -13.89
N THR A 102 16.00 -15.27 -14.36
CA THR A 102 15.65 -15.91 -15.63
C THR A 102 15.44 -14.85 -16.71
N VAL A 103 15.89 -15.15 -17.95
CA VAL A 103 15.70 -14.27 -19.11
C VAL A 103 14.93 -15.02 -20.20
N LYS A 104 13.68 -14.64 -20.42
CA LYS A 104 12.88 -15.13 -21.55
C LYS A 104 13.05 -14.21 -22.74
N THR A 105 13.56 -14.76 -23.84
CA THR A 105 13.67 -14.07 -25.13
C THR A 105 12.50 -14.47 -26.01
N PHE A 106 11.74 -13.50 -26.50
CA PHE A 106 10.63 -13.74 -27.41
C PHE A 106 11.10 -13.69 -28.87
N THR A 107 10.80 -14.74 -29.63
CA THR A 107 11.18 -14.86 -31.04
C THR A 107 9.99 -14.65 -31.99
N GLY A 108 8.76 -14.67 -31.46
CA GLY A 108 7.53 -14.69 -32.25
C GLY A 108 7.06 -16.11 -32.60
N ASP A 109 7.84 -17.14 -32.27
CA ASP A 109 7.47 -18.53 -32.52
C ASP A 109 6.59 -19.12 -31.40
N GLU A 110 6.32 -18.36 -30.33
CA GLU A 110 5.49 -18.81 -29.20
C GLU A 110 4.02 -19.03 -29.60
N ASP A 111 3.29 -19.76 -28.75
CA ASP A 111 1.89 -20.14 -28.94
C ASP A 111 0.91 -19.01 -28.57
N TRP A 112 1.09 -17.87 -29.21
CA TRP A 112 0.29 -16.67 -28.97
C TRP A 112 -1.19 -16.84 -29.34
N GLN A 113 -2.06 -16.36 -28.46
CA GLN A 113 -3.51 -16.26 -28.65
C GLN A 113 -4.01 -14.87 -28.23
N LEU A 114 -5.13 -14.43 -28.80
CA LEU A 114 -5.81 -13.22 -28.36
C LEU A 114 -6.63 -13.52 -27.09
N VAL A 115 -6.43 -12.75 -26.03
CA VAL A 115 -7.15 -12.92 -24.76
C VAL A 115 -8.60 -12.49 -24.95
N LYS A 116 -9.53 -13.41 -24.62
CA LYS A 116 -10.98 -13.18 -24.72
C LYS A 116 -11.62 -12.74 -23.41
N ASN A 117 -10.89 -12.80 -22.30
CA ASN A 117 -11.36 -12.48 -20.96
C ASN A 117 -11.85 -11.02 -20.88
N GLN A 118 -13.09 -10.83 -20.43
CA GLN A 118 -13.73 -9.52 -20.34
C GLN A 118 -13.04 -8.60 -19.32
N SER A 119 -12.41 -9.14 -18.27
CA SER A 119 -11.70 -8.35 -17.25
C SER A 119 -10.51 -7.56 -17.80
N PHE A 120 -10.02 -7.90 -18.99
CA PHE A 120 -8.92 -7.19 -19.68
C PHE A 120 -9.40 -6.31 -20.84
N LYS A 121 -10.69 -6.37 -21.18
CA LYS A 121 -11.24 -5.68 -22.35
C LYS A 121 -11.41 -4.20 -22.05
N ASN A 122 -10.70 -3.38 -22.82
CA ASN A 122 -11.05 -2.00 -23.07
C ASN A 122 -10.99 -1.76 -24.59
N ASN A 123 -11.75 -0.80 -25.11
CA ASN A 123 -11.81 -0.51 -26.54
C ASN A 123 -10.53 0.16 -27.11
N LYS A 124 -9.49 0.33 -26.29
CA LYS A 124 -8.28 1.08 -26.62
C LYS A 124 -7.04 0.21 -26.76
N THR A 125 -7.12 -1.10 -26.52
CA THR A 125 -5.95 -1.98 -26.50
C THR A 125 -6.29 -3.41 -26.96
N TYR A 126 -5.25 -4.17 -27.30
CA TYR A 126 -5.32 -5.61 -27.59
C TYR A 126 -4.36 -6.34 -26.67
N ILE A 127 -4.78 -7.47 -26.12
CA ILE A 127 -3.96 -8.27 -25.21
C ILE A 127 -3.85 -9.70 -25.72
N PHE A 128 -2.62 -10.19 -25.74
CA PHE A 128 -2.24 -11.50 -26.23
C PHE A 128 -1.67 -12.31 -25.08
N SER A 129 -1.86 -13.62 -25.11
CA SER A 129 -1.21 -14.52 -24.17
C SER A 129 -0.45 -15.62 -24.88
N CYS A 130 0.67 -16.04 -24.30
CA CYS A 130 1.36 -17.29 -24.65
C CYS A 130 1.59 -18.08 -23.37
N LYS A 131 1.80 -19.39 -23.47
CA LYS A 131 2.01 -20.19 -22.26
C LYS A 131 3.29 -19.79 -21.53
N ASN A 132 3.17 -19.78 -20.21
CA ASN A 132 4.31 -19.77 -19.32
C ASN A 132 4.56 -21.20 -18.83
N ASN A 133 5.59 -21.85 -19.38
CA ASN A 133 5.93 -23.22 -18.99
C ASN A 133 6.73 -23.28 -17.67
N GLU A 134 6.93 -22.15 -17.02
CA GLU A 134 7.64 -22.01 -15.76
C GLU A 134 6.66 -21.61 -14.67
N ASN A 135 6.72 -22.27 -13.53
CA ASN A 135 5.97 -21.87 -12.34
C ASN A 135 6.66 -20.66 -11.71
N VAL A 136 6.42 -19.48 -12.26
CA VAL A 136 7.07 -18.24 -11.83
C VAL A 136 6.42 -17.81 -10.52
N GLY A 137 7.20 -17.87 -9.44
CA GLY A 137 6.78 -17.35 -8.15
C GLY A 137 6.54 -15.84 -8.24
N ILE A 138 7.61 -15.04 -8.30
CA ILE A 138 7.47 -13.57 -8.28
C ILE A 138 7.23 -13.02 -9.69
N CYS A 139 6.04 -12.45 -9.88
CA CYS A 139 5.54 -11.91 -11.14
C CYS A 139 6.03 -10.48 -11.45
N ASN A 140 7.28 -10.14 -11.11
CA ASN A 140 7.90 -8.84 -11.38
C ASN A 140 9.25 -8.98 -12.09
N GLY A 141 9.74 -7.87 -12.66
CA GLY A 141 11.07 -7.79 -13.25
C GLY A 141 11.21 -6.66 -14.28
N TYR A 142 12.05 -6.87 -15.29
CA TYR A 142 12.32 -5.88 -16.34
C TYR A 142 12.00 -6.43 -17.71
N CYS A 143 11.49 -5.58 -18.60
CA CYS A 143 11.37 -5.92 -20.01
C CYS A 143 12.04 -4.83 -20.85
N THR A 144 12.79 -5.28 -21.85
CA THR A 144 13.52 -4.39 -22.78
C THR A 144 12.61 -3.48 -23.61
N HIS A 145 11.32 -3.83 -23.74
CA HIS A 145 10.39 -3.14 -24.63
C HIS A 145 9.06 -2.77 -23.96
N PHE A 146 8.71 -3.34 -22.81
CA PHE A 146 7.39 -3.12 -22.21
C PHE A 146 7.52 -2.75 -20.75
N ASP A 147 6.59 -1.96 -20.25
CA ASP A 147 6.43 -1.80 -18.81
C ASP A 147 5.91 -3.12 -18.22
N VAL A 148 6.53 -3.57 -17.13
CA VAL A 148 6.17 -4.82 -16.45
C VAL A 148 5.13 -4.51 -15.39
N HIS A 149 3.97 -5.16 -15.47
CA HIS A 149 2.84 -4.97 -14.56
C HIS A 149 2.53 -6.25 -13.78
N THR A 150 1.92 -6.09 -12.61
CA THR A 150 1.22 -7.20 -11.95
C THR A 150 -0.02 -7.60 -12.76
N TYR A 151 -0.52 -8.82 -12.57
CA TYR A 151 -1.74 -9.28 -13.24
C TYR A 151 -2.92 -8.33 -13.01
N SER A 152 -3.13 -7.92 -11.75
CA SER A 152 -4.21 -6.99 -11.38
C SER A 152 -4.01 -5.59 -11.98
N SER A 153 -2.79 -5.06 -11.99
CA SER A 153 -2.49 -3.76 -12.64
C SER A 153 -2.78 -3.84 -14.14
N GLN A 154 -2.44 -4.97 -14.77
CA GLN A 154 -2.65 -5.17 -16.20
C GLN A 154 -4.13 -5.22 -16.61
N GLN A 155 -5.06 -5.59 -15.71
CA GLN A 155 -6.50 -5.63 -16.00
C GLN A 155 -7.06 -4.25 -16.34
N THR A 156 -6.61 -3.21 -15.64
CA THR A 156 -7.06 -1.83 -15.84
C THR A 156 -6.11 -0.99 -16.69
N ASN A 157 -4.90 -1.49 -16.96
CA ASN A 157 -3.91 -0.81 -17.81
C ASN A 157 -4.44 -0.56 -19.23
N ILE A 158 -4.16 0.65 -19.74
CA ILE A 158 -4.52 1.10 -21.09
C ILE A 158 -3.30 1.36 -21.99
N TYR A 159 -2.08 1.13 -21.48
CA TYR A 159 -0.83 1.34 -22.17
C TYR A 159 -0.20 0.01 -22.63
N ASP A 160 0.88 0.11 -23.40
CA ASP A 160 1.69 -1.04 -23.81
C ASP A 160 2.35 -1.66 -22.57
N GLY A 161 2.23 -2.97 -22.35
CA GLY A 161 2.73 -3.59 -21.13
C GLY A 161 2.79 -5.11 -21.18
N ILE A 162 3.58 -5.71 -20.29
CA ILE A 162 3.73 -7.15 -20.13
C ILE A 162 3.46 -7.57 -18.68
N SER A 163 2.84 -8.71 -18.46
CA SER A 163 2.63 -9.25 -17.12
C SER A 163 2.61 -10.77 -17.14
N PHE A 164 2.80 -11.38 -15.98
CA PHE A 164 2.45 -12.78 -15.79
C PHE A 164 0.94 -12.92 -15.54
N GLY A 165 0.33 -13.94 -16.13
CA GLY A 165 -0.98 -14.47 -15.80
C GLY A 165 -0.88 -15.64 -14.84
N ASN A 166 -1.95 -16.43 -14.71
CA ASN A 166 -1.92 -17.64 -13.89
C ASN A 166 -0.95 -18.69 -14.47
N ASP A 167 -1.12 -19.01 -15.77
CA ASP A 167 -0.29 -20.00 -16.49
C ASP A 167 0.33 -19.43 -17.78
N ASP A 168 0.15 -18.12 -18.01
CA ASP A 168 0.45 -17.46 -19.28
C ASP A 168 1.34 -16.22 -19.05
N ILE A 169 1.96 -15.72 -20.11
CA ILE A 169 2.49 -14.35 -20.17
C ILE A 169 1.55 -13.53 -21.02
N LEU A 170 1.15 -12.37 -20.50
CA LEU A 170 0.24 -11.44 -21.16
C LEU A 170 1.02 -10.27 -21.75
N MET A 171 0.77 -9.94 -23.01
CA MET A 171 1.37 -8.78 -23.70
C MET A 171 0.28 -7.89 -24.27
N ARG A 172 0.24 -6.63 -23.83
CA ARG A 172 -0.76 -5.63 -24.22
C ARG A 172 -0.14 -4.61 -25.17
N PHE A 173 -0.91 -4.27 -26.21
CA PHE A 173 -0.61 -3.19 -27.13
C PHE A 173 -1.73 -2.16 -27.16
N MET A 174 -1.39 -0.88 -27.24
CA MET A 174 -2.36 0.17 -27.53
C MET A 174 -2.91 0.03 -28.96
N ASN A 175 -4.17 0.37 -29.18
CA ASN A 175 -4.82 0.28 -30.49
C ASN A 175 -4.08 1.14 -31.55
N VAL A 176 -3.52 2.28 -31.12
CA VAL A 176 -2.72 3.18 -31.97
C VAL A 176 -1.43 2.55 -32.50
N ARG A 177 -1.02 1.39 -31.96
CA ARG A 177 0.16 0.62 -32.40
C ARG A 177 -0.09 -0.25 -33.62
N ASN A 178 -1.35 -0.45 -33.98
CA ASN A 178 -1.77 -1.33 -35.09
C ASN A 178 -1.34 -2.81 -34.95
N VAL A 179 -1.05 -3.29 -33.73
CA VAL A 179 -0.83 -4.71 -33.42
C VAL A 179 -2.14 -5.29 -32.87
N LYS A 180 -3.01 -5.79 -33.76
CA LYS A 180 -4.40 -6.17 -33.43
C LYS A 180 -4.70 -7.67 -33.54
N THR A 181 -3.80 -8.41 -34.17
CA THR A 181 -3.96 -9.84 -34.49
C THR A 181 -2.73 -10.61 -34.04
N VAL A 182 -2.87 -11.91 -33.79
CA VAL A 182 -1.74 -12.79 -33.42
C VAL A 182 -0.62 -12.73 -34.45
N ASP A 183 -0.93 -12.74 -35.75
CA ASP A 183 0.10 -12.68 -36.80
C ASP A 183 0.89 -11.38 -36.77
N ALA A 184 0.21 -10.25 -36.53
CA ALA A 184 0.87 -8.95 -36.37
C ALA A 184 1.80 -8.91 -35.14
N LEU A 185 1.41 -9.54 -34.03
CA LEU A 185 2.28 -9.69 -32.85
C LEU A 185 3.51 -10.53 -33.19
N LYS A 186 3.31 -11.72 -33.78
CA LYS A 186 4.40 -12.62 -34.16
C LYS A 186 5.37 -11.95 -35.12
N TYR A 187 4.86 -11.22 -36.11
CA TYR A 187 5.66 -10.43 -37.03
C TYR A 187 6.49 -9.37 -36.30
N TYR A 188 5.88 -8.63 -35.37
CA TYR A 188 6.58 -7.64 -34.55
C TYR A 188 7.74 -8.28 -33.77
N LEU A 189 7.47 -9.35 -33.00
CA LEU A 189 8.47 -10.04 -32.19
C LEU A 189 9.60 -10.63 -33.06
N LYS A 190 9.26 -11.27 -34.19
CA LYS A 190 10.24 -11.83 -35.12
C LYS A 190 11.14 -10.76 -35.73
N THR A 191 10.57 -9.60 -36.04
CA THR A 191 11.33 -8.46 -36.58
C THR A 191 12.35 -7.97 -35.55
N GLN A 192 11.94 -7.79 -34.29
CA GLN A 192 12.85 -7.40 -33.21
C GLN A 192 13.97 -8.44 -33.01
N TYR A 193 13.62 -9.72 -33.01
CA TYR A 193 14.59 -10.81 -32.88
C TYR A 193 15.62 -10.83 -34.02
N ASN A 194 15.17 -10.79 -35.27
CA ASN A 194 16.04 -10.83 -36.45
C ASN A 194 16.96 -9.60 -36.55
N ASN A 195 16.53 -8.46 -36.01
CA ASN A 195 17.34 -7.23 -35.95
C ASN A 195 18.37 -7.24 -34.82
N GLY A 196 18.48 -8.33 -34.04
CA GLY A 196 19.40 -8.43 -32.91
C GLY A 196 18.97 -7.67 -31.66
N ASN A 197 17.74 -7.16 -31.63
CA ASN A 197 17.15 -6.45 -30.48
C ASN A 197 15.87 -7.16 -29.99
N PRO A 198 15.92 -8.44 -29.61
CA PRO A 198 14.72 -9.18 -29.26
C PRO A 198 14.03 -8.61 -28.02
N VAL A 199 12.71 -8.78 -27.93
CA VAL A 199 11.99 -8.56 -26.69
C VAL A 199 12.45 -9.59 -25.67
N ARG A 200 13.03 -9.10 -24.57
CA ARG A 200 13.51 -9.89 -23.43
C ARG A 200 12.80 -9.48 -22.15
N LEU A 201 12.28 -10.47 -21.43
CA LEU A 201 11.71 -10.35 -20.09
C LEU A 201 12.65 -11.01 -19.08
N TYR A 202 13.09 -10.24 -18.10
CA TYR A 202 13.95 -10.61 -16.99
C TYR A 202 13.09 -10.72 -15.74
N TYR A 203 13.12 -11.85 -15.05
CA TYR A 203 12.28 -12.10 -13.87
C TYR A 203 12.98 -13.01 -12.88
N VAL A 204 12.43 -13.09 -11.67
CA VAL A 204 12.96 -13.95 -10.61
C VAL A 204 12.89 -15.41 -11.02
N SER A 205 14.02 -16.13 -10.90
CA SER A 205 14.06 -17.56 -11.16
C SER A 205 13.24 -18.31 -10.10
N PRO A 206 12.30 -19.18 -10.51
CA PRO A 206 11.50 -19.96 -9.57
C PRO A 206 12.31 -21.06 -8.86
N THR A 207 13.49 -21.41 -9.38
CA THR A 207 14.40 -22.35 -8.73
C THR A 207 15.83 -21.89 -8.97
N PRO A 208 16.53 -21.38 -7.95
CA PRO A 208 17.92 -20.99 -8.07
C PRO A 208 18.78 -22.14 -8.62
N GLN A 209 19.64 -21.83 -9.59
CA GLN A 209 20.55 -22.82 -10.19
C GLN A 209 21.98 -22.51 -9.79
N PHE A 210 22.75 -23.51 -9.35
CA PHE A 210 24.17 -23.33 -9.04
C PHE A 210 25.04 -23.95 -10.14
N GLN A 211 25.89 -23.12 -10.75
CA GLN A 211 26.80 -23.51 -11.83
C GLN A 211 28.23 -23.51 -11.29
N PRO A 212 28.78 -24.68 -10.90
CA PRO A 212 30.12 -24.76 -10.30
C PRO A 212 31.20 -24.41 -11.33
N PHE A 213 32.25 -23.73 -10.88
CA PHE A 213 33.45 -23.55 -11.70
C PHE A 213 34.31 -24.81 -11.71
N GLY A 214 35.14 -24.96 -12.77
CA GLY A 214 36.11 -26.05 -12.90
C GLY A 214 37.24 -25.98 -11.86
N GLU A 215 37.93 -27.11 -11.65
CA GLU A 215 38.91 -27.30 -10.56
C GLU A 215 40.01 -26.23 -10.52
N GLU A 216 40.56 -25.81 -11.66
CA GLU A 216 41.60 -24.78 -11.71
C GLU A 216 41.13 -23.44 -11.11
N ILE A 217 39.89 -23.04 -11.41
CA ILE A 217 39.27 -21.83 -10.89
C ILE A 217 38.94 -22.00 -9.40
N GLN A 218 38.47 -23.19 -8.98
CA GLN A 218 38.25 -23.50 -7.56
C GLN A 218 39.52 -23.29 -6.73
N THR A 219 40.63 -23.90 -7.15
CA THR A 219 41.92 -23.77 -6.48
C THR A 219 42.38 -22.32 -6.43
N ALA A 220 42.18 -21.60 -7.53
CA ALA A 220 42.57 -20.20 -7.63
C ALA A 220 41.77 -19.25 -6.71
N LEU A 221 40.45 -19.43 -6.65
CA LEU A 221 39.57 -18.65 -5.79
C LEU A 221 39.84 -18.95 -4.31
N ASN A 222 40.02 -20.22 -3.97
CA ASN A 222 40.36 -20.64 -2.60
C ASN A 222 41.68 -20.02 -2.11
N ALA A 223 42.70 -19.96 -2.97
CA ALA A 223 43.97 -19.30 -2.64
C ALA A 223 43.86 -17.77 -2.48
N SER A 224 42.75 -17.18 -2.91
CA SER A 224 42.56 -15.73 -2.95
C SER A 224 41.60 -15.21 -1.87
N MET A 225 41.02 -16.10 -1.03
CA MET A 225 40.02 -15.75 -0.01
C MET A 225 40.52 -14.80 1.10
N SER A 226 41.84 -14.69 1.29
CA SER A 226 42.46 -13.84 2.33
C SER A 226 43.14 -12.57 1.77
N GLY A 227 43.08 -12.35 0.45
CA GLY A 227 43.75 -11.23 -0.22
C GLY A 227 42.80 -10.14 -0.70
N ASN A 228 43.34 -8.95 -0.99
CA ASN A 228 42.59 -7.90 -1.67
C ASN A 228 42.30 -8.33 -3.12
N ILE A 229 41.03 -8.36 -3.52
CA ILE A 229 40.59 -8.71 -4.87
C ILE A 229 40.25 -7.43 -5.62
N GLY A 230 40.98 -7.15 -6.69
CA GLY A 230 40.66 -6.09 -7.65
C GLY A 230 39.77 -6.60 -8.79
N TYR A 231 39.10 -5.68 -9.47
CA TYR A 231 38.25 -5.94 -10.64
C TYR A 231 38.22 -4.70 -11.55
N THR A 232 37.93 -4.89 -12.84
CA THR A 232 37.82 -3.80 -13.84
C THR A 232 36.42 -3.62 -14.42
N ASP A 233 35.49 -4.50 -14.07
CA ASP A 233 34.10 -4.39 -14.51
C ASP A 233 33.41 -3.25 -13.76
N PHE A 234 32.95 -2.23 -14.49
CA PHE A 234 32.31 -1.03 -13.95
C PHE A 234 30.86 -1.27 -13.46
N ASN A 235 30.31 -2.46 -13.68
CA ASN A 235 29.03 -2.90 -13.12
C ASN A 235 29.23 -3.63 -11.78
N ILE A 236 30.46 -3.98 -11.39
CA ILE A 236 30.71 -4.43 -10.02
C ILE A 236 30.73 -3.19 -9.12
N THR A 237 29.74 -3.10 -8.23
CA THR A 237 29.63 -1.98 -7.28
C THR A 237 30.43 -2.22 -6.00
N ARG A 238 30.45 -3.46 -5.51
CA ARG A 238 31.29 -3.92 -4.38
C ARG A 238 31.43 -5.44 -4.37
N ILE A 239 32.49 -5.91 -3.71
CA ILE A 239 32.64 -7.30 -3.29
C ILE A 239 32.30 -7.38 -1.80
N LYS A 240 31.32 -8.21 -1.42
CA LYS A 240 30.86 -8.35 -0.02
C LYS A 240 31.62 -9.48 0.68
N THR A 241 31.81 -9.37 1.99
CA THR A 241 32.32 -10.44 2.86
C THR A 241 31.38 -10.60 4.06
N GLY A 242 30.50 -11.60 4.03
CA GLY A 242 29.47 -11.84 5.06
C GLY A 242 28.14 -11.12 4.82
N ASP A 243 27.13 -11.51 5.62
CA ASP A 243 25.80 -10.90 5.69
C ASP A 243 25.61 -10.23 7.06
N ASP A 244 25.45 -8.90 7.08
CA ASP A 244 25.19 -8.10 8.29
C ASP A 244 23.69 -7.87 8.53
N THR A 245 22.83 -8.85 8.21
CA THR A 245 21.39 -8.73 8.40
C THR A 245 21.06 -8.50 9.87
N LYS A 246 20.43 -7.38 10.18
CA LYS A 246 19.94 -7.05 11.53
C LYS A 246 18.44 -6.91 11.50
N ILE A 247 17.78 -7.65 12.38
CA ILE A 247 16.33 -7.56 12.56
C ILE A 247 15.98 -6.21 13.21
N ASN A 248 14.84 -5.63 12.80
CA ASN A 248 14.29 -4.42 13.40
C ASN A 248 13.90 -4.68 14.87
N THR A 249 14.70 -4.17 15.81
CA THR A 249 14.48 -4.32 17.25
C THR A 249 13.42 -3.39 17.83
N ASP A 250 12.81 -2.52 17.02
CA ASP A 250 11.63 -1.74 17.42
C ASP A 250 10.34 -2.57 17.31
N ILE A 251 10.42 -3.70 16.59
CA ILE A 251 9.32 -4.66 16.40
C ILE A 251 9.59 -5.97 17.13
N PHE A 252 10.82 -6.51 17.03
CA PHE A 252 11.16 -7.84 17.53
C PHE A 252 12.13 -7.81 18.72
N ILE A 253 12.01 -8.79 19.62
CA ILE A 253 12.80 -8.85 20.86
C ILE A 253 14.29 -9.22 20.64
N LYS A 254 14.66 -9.68 19.44
CA LYS A 254 16.01 -10.12 19.09
C LYS A 254 16.45 -9.47 17.80
N SER A 255 17.75 -9.18 17.71
CA SER A 255 18.40 -8.74 16.47
C SER A 255 18.77 -9.89 15.52
N SER A 256 18.63 -11.15 15.95
CA SER A 256 18.79 -12.37 15.15
C SER A 256 18.00 -13.54 15.76
N THR A 257 17.39 -14.36 14.91
CA THR A 257 16.68 -15.60 15.28
C THR A 257 17.60 -16.82 15.32
N GLY A 258 18.85 -16.68 14.83
CA GLY A 258 19.74 -17.80 14.53
C GLY A 258 19.47 -18.49 13.18
N ASN A 259 18.51 -18.00 12.40
CA ASN A 259 18.23 -18.47 11.04
C ASN A 259 18.29 -17.30 10.06
N LEU A 260 19.28 -17.31 9.17
CA LEU A 260 19.54 -16.20 8.23
C LEU A 260 18.36 -15.87 7.32
N VAL A 261 17.56 -16.87 6.90
CA VAL A 261 16.41 -16.64 6.02
C VAL A 261 15.29 -15.93 6.77
N MET A 262 15.02 -16.34 8.02
CA MET A 262 14.06 -15.64 8.88
C MET A 262 14.57 -14.24 9.23
N ASP A 263 15.85 -14.09 9.58
CA ASP A 263 16.45 -12.79 9.93
C ASP A 263 16.29 -11.79 8.78
N ARG A 264 16.47 -12.23 7.53
CA ARG A 264 16.27 -11.40 6.33
C ARG A 264 14.82 -11.02 6.11
N PHE A 265 13.88 -11.94 6.34
CA PHE A 265 12.46 -11.60 6.23
C PHE A 265 12.06 -10.57 7.29
N LEU A 266 12.47 -10.77 8.53
CA LEU A 266 12.12 -9.88 9.64
C LEU A 266 12.87 -8.55 9.60
N SER A 267 14.04 -8.47 8.97
CA SER A 267 14.72 -7.18 8.75
C SER A 267 13.99 -6.27 7.77
N ALA A 268 13.18 -6.83 6.87
CA ALA A 268 12.37 -6.06 5.92
C ALA A 268 11.03 -5.56 6.51
N ALA A 269 10.73 -5.89 7.78
CA ALA A 269 9.56 -5.40 8.46
C ALA A 269 9.76 -3.93 8.90
N GLU A 270 8.90 -3.06 8.37
CA GLU A 270 8.90 -1.62 8.68
C GLU A 270 8.15 -1.33 9.97
N SER A 271 6.95 -1.89 10.11
CA SER A 271 6.09 -1.72 11.28
C SER A 271 5.16 -2.92 11.48
N LEU A 272 4.73 -3.12 12.73
CA LEU A 272 3.77 -4.16 13.11
C LEU A 272 2.80 -3.60 14.14
N GLU A 273 1.51 -3.76 13.89
CA GLU A 273 0.42 -3.33 14.77
C GLU A 273 -0.48 -4.53 15.08
N ILE A 274 -0.82 -4.70 16.37
CA ILE A 274 -1.71 -5.75 16.86
C ILE A 274 -2.95 -5.10 17.45
N PHE A 275 -4.09 -5.36 16.82
CA PHE A 275 -5.40 -4.78 17.16
C PHE A 275 -6.25 -5.77 17.95
N ASN A 276 -7.23 -5.26 18.70
CA ASN A 276 -8.29 -6.05 19.32
C ASN A 276 -7.78 -7.19 20.22
N ILE A 277 -6.73 -6.94 20.99
CA ILE A 277 -6.24 -7.91 21.98
C ILE A 277 -7.12 -7.96 23.22
N ASN A 278 -7.43 -9.17 23.68
CA ASN A 278 -8.08 -9.40 24.96
C ASN A 278 -7.03 -9.73 26.02
N GLY A 279 -6.56 -8.70 26.72
CA GLY A 279 -5.52 -8.80 27.74
C GLY A 279 -4.10 -8.97 27.18
N ASN A 280 -3.11 -9.14 28.06
CA ASN A 280 -1.71 -9.22 27.65
C ASN A 280 -1.38 -10.58 27.04
N SER A 281 -0.98 -10.59 25.77
CA SER A 281 -0.50 -11.77 25.07
C SER A 281 0.81 -11.50 24.37
N ASN A 282 1.73 -12.45 24.46
CA ASN A 282 3.00 -12.41 23.75
C ASN A 282 2.80 -13.03 22.37
N PHE A 283 3.18 -12.32 21.32
CA PHE A 283 3.08 -12.78 19.93
C PHE A 283 4.46 -13.12 19.37
N PHE A 284 4.53 -14.04 18.42
CA PHE A 284 5.77 -14.37 17.74
C PHE A 284 5.53 -14.91 16.33
N VAL A 285 6.45 -14.62 15.41
CA VAL A 285 6.38 -15.16 14.05
C VAL A 285 6.68 -16.65 14.10
N LYS A 286 5.71 -17.49 13.73
CA LYS A 286 5.82 -18.95 13.79
C LYS A 286 6.57 -19.50 12.57
N GLY A 287 6.32 -18.92 11.40
CA GLY A 287 6.91 -19.38 10.16
C GLY A 287 6.39 -18.68 8.91
N ILE A 288 7.06 -18.98 7.80
CA ILE A 288 6.74 -18.53 6.44
C ILE A 288 6.56 -19.78 5.59
N TYR A 289 5.44 -19.84 4.88
CA TYR A 289 5.00 -21.03 4.14
C TYR A 289 4.77 -20.66 2.67
N PRO A 290 5.74 -20.95 1.79
CA PRO A 290 5.59 -20.74 0.35
C PRO A 290 4.42 -21.56 -0.22
N THR A 291 3.67 -20.96 -1.14
CA THR A 291 2.62 -21.63 -1.93
C THR A 291 2.93 -21.50 -3.42
N THR A 292 2.15 -22.15 -4.28
CA THR A 292 2.34 -22.06 -5.74
C THR A 292 2.11 -20.66 -6.29
N ASP A 293 1.24 -19.87 -5.65
CA ASP A 293 0.77 -18.57 -6.10
C ASP A 293 1.15 -17.41 -5.15
N GLY A 294 1.96 -17.70 -4.14
CA GLY A 294 2.26 -16.73 -3.09
C GLY A 294 3.04 -17.31 -1.90
N PHE A 295 2.79 -16.74 -0.73
CA PHE A 295 3.20 -17.31 0.55
C PHE A 295 2.21 -16.93 1.65
N SER A 296 2.21 -17.72 2.72
CA SER A 296 1.51 -17.41 3.96
C SER A 296 2.51 -17.11 5.08
N LEU A 297 2.18 -16.12 5.90
CA LEU A 297 2.86 -15.81 7.15
C LEU A 297 1.96 -16.25 8.31
N GLU A 298 2.54 -16.94 9.29
CA GLU A 298 1.83 -17.29 10.52
C GLU A 298 2.47 -16.60 11.73
N ILE A 299 1.62 -15.98 12.54
CA ILE A 299 1.97 -15.50 13.88
C ILE A 299 1.17 -16.31 14.89
N LYS A 300 1.79 -16.62 16.03
CA LYS A 300 1.11 -17.26 17.15
C LYS A 300 1.13 -16.38 18.39
N ASP A 301 0.12 -16.54 19.21
CA ASP A 301 0.11 -16.03 20.58
C ASP A 301 0.54 -17.08 21.60
N LYS A 302 0.71 -16.67 22.87
CA LYS A 302 1.09 -17.58 23.98
C LYS A 302 0.11 -18.75 24.18
N ASN A 303 -1.16 -18.58 23.77
CA ASN A 303 -2.22 -19.58 23.89
C ASN A 303 -2.27 -20.52 22.66
N GLN A 304 -1.30 -20.39 21.74
CA GLN A 304 -1.21 -21.16 20.49
C GLN A 304 -2.27 -20.83 19.43
N ASN A 305 -3.05 -19.75 19.62
CA ASN A 305 -3.92 -19.25 18.56
C ASN A 305 -3.07 -18.81 17.38
N THR A 306 -3.52 -19.10 16.16
CA THR A 306 -2.76 -18.86 14.93
C THR A 306 -3.45 -17.78 14.11
N TYR A 307 -2.65 -16.80 13.68
CA TYR A 307 -3.05 -15.69 12.83
C TYR A 307 -2.34 -15.85 11.49
N THR A 308 -3.10 -15.89 10.41
CA THR A 308 -2.56 -16.17 9.07
C THR A 308 -2.81 -15.00 8.14
N GLY A 309 -1.74 -14.53 7.48
CA GLY A 309 -1.83 -13.58 6.38
C GLY A 309 -1.30 -14.21 5.10
N LYS A 310 -1.89 -13.85 3.95
CA LYS A 310 -1.51 -14.38 2.63
C LYS A 310 -1.10 -13.26 1.71
N VAL A 311 0.01 -13.45 1.00
CA VAL A 311 0.46 -12.57 -0.07
C VAL A 311 0.41 -13.34 -1.38
N LEU A 312 -0.35 -12.82 -2.34
CA LEU A 312 -0.47 -13.41 -3.68
C LEU A 312 0.50 -12.72 -4.63
N PHE A 313 1.30 -13.48 -5.36
CA PHE A 313 2.27 -12.93 -6.32
C PHE A 313 1.60 -12.17 -7.47
N SER A 314 0.36 -12.51 -7.81
CA SER A 314 -0.44 -11.78 -8.81
C SER A 314 -0.81 -10.35 -8.40
N LYS A 315 -0.71 -10.03 -7.10
CA LYS A 315 -1.08 -8.74 -6.49
C LYS A 315 0.10 -7.98 -5.88
N ALA A 316 1.16 -8.69 -5.52
CA ALA A 316 2.33 -8.12 -4.86
C ALA A 316 3.32 -7.52 -5.86
N ASP A 317 4.04 -6.48 -5.44
CA ASP A 317 5.12 -5.87 -6.21
C ASP A 317 6.43 -5.95 -5.42
N PHE A 318 7.33 -6.82 -5.88
CA PHE A 318 8.65 -7.02 -5.27
C PHE A 318 9.70 -6.05 -5.78
N MET A 319 9.38 -5.11 -6.68
CA MET A 319 10.36 -4.18 -7.24
C MET A 319 10.34 -2.83 -6.55
N THR A 320 9.19 -2.44 -6.02
CA THR A 320 9.07 -1.13 -5.36
C THR A 320 9.61 -1.19 -3.95
N SER A 321 10.19 -0.08 -3.50
CA SER A 321 10.53 0.11 -2.08
C SER A 321 9.28 0.41 -1.23
N LYS A 322 8.08 0.49 -1.82
CA LYS A 322 6.86 0.72 -1.05
C LYS A 322 6.57 -0.53 -0.20
N PRO A 323 6.29 -0.36 1.10
CA PRO A 323 5.95 -1.48 1.95
C PRO A 323 4.62 -2.09 1.50
N THR A 324 4.55 -3.41 1.52
CA THR A 324 3.31 -4.17 1.32
C THR A 324 2.72 -4.51 2.67
N GLU A 325 1.42 -4.32 2.79
CA GLU A 325 0.69 -4.77 3.96
C GLU A 325 0.39 -6.27 3.90
N ILE A 326 0.68 -6.97 4.99
CA ILE A 326 0.23 -8.32 5.27
C ILE A 326 -0.73 -8.22 6.45
N LEU A 327 -2.04 -8.37 6.19
CA LEU A 327 -3.05 -8.49 7.23
C LEU A 327 -3.18 -9.97 7.63
N LEU A 328 -2.94 -10.27 8.90
CA LEU A 328 -3.11 -11.58 9.49
C LEU A 328 -4.34 -11.59 10.42
N CYS A 329 -5.25 -12.53 10.17
CA CYS A 329 -6.45 -12.74 10.98
C CYS A 329 -6.44 -14.14 11.62
N GLY A 330 -7.02 -14.25 12.81
CA GLY A 330 -7.18 -15.51 13.56
C GLY A 330 -8.66 -15.87 13.76
N GLU A 331 -8.93 -16.88 14.58
CA GLU A 331 -10.30 -17.30 14.94
C GLU A 331 -11.00 -16.35 15.93
N ASN A 332 -10.23 -15.50 16.61
CA ASN A 332 -10.74 -14.47 17.48
C ASN A 332 -10.79 -13.12 16.75
N SER A 333 -11.18 -12.09 17.50
CA SER A 333 -11.37 -10.75 16.96
C SER A 333 -10.05 -9.95 16.82
N THR A 334 -8.92 -10.54 17.23
CA THR A 334 -7.57 -9.98 17.12
C THR A 334 -7.08 -10.03 15.67
N SER A 335 -6.44 -8.96 15.22
CA SER A 335 -5.84 -8.86 13.89
C SER A 335 -4.43 -8.28 13.99
N ILE A 336 -3.56 -8.64 13.05
CA ILE A 336 -2.18 -8.17 13.02
C ILE A 336 -1.91 -7.58 11.64
N ARG A 337 -1.45 -6.33 11.60
CA ARG A 337 -0.99 -5.68 10.39
C ARG A 337 0.52 -5.62 10.42
N LEU A 338 1.16 -6.14 9.39
CA LEU A 338 2.60 -6.08 9.20
C LEU A 338 2.90 -5.37 7.88
N MET A 339 3.67 -4.28 7.95
CA MET A 339 4.19 -3.59 6.77
C MET A 339 5.58 -4.15 6.45
N VAL A 340 5.77 -4.68 5.24
CA VAL A 340 7.03 -5.33 4.81
C VAL A 340 7.49 -4.80 3.47
N HIS A 341 8.78 -4.45 3.35
CA HIS A 341 9.41 -4.14 2.07
C HIS A 341 9.68 -5.44 1.30
N LEU A 342 8.76 -5.86 0.44
CA LEU A 342 8.92 -7.10 -0.35
C LEU A 342 10.11 -7.05 -1.32
N SER A 343 10.57 -5.86 -1.70
CA SER A 343 11.82 -5.70 -2.47
C SER A 343 13.08 -6.07 -1.70
N GLU A 344 12.98 -6.19 -0.38
CA GLU A 344 14.08 -6.50 0.53
C GLU A 344 14.02 -7.94 1.09
N ILE A 345 13.20 -8.82 0.51
CA ILE A 345 13.10 -10.22 0.97
C ILE A 345 13.53 -11.22 -0.10
N GLN A 346 14.15 -12.31 0.37
CA GLN A 346 14.22 -13.57 -0.36
C GLN A 346 13.29 -14.55 0.34
N LEU A 347 12.26 -15.03 -0.37
CA LEU A 347 11.34 -16.02 0.19
C LEU A 347 12.05 -17.36 0.35
N PRO A 348 11.75 -18.14 1.41
CA PRO A 348 12.32 -19.47 1.54
C PRO A 348 11.80 -20.38 0.43
N ASN A 349 12.63 -21.31 -0.05
CA ASN A 349 12.22 -22.29 -1.08
C ASN A 349 11.41 -23.47 -0.51
N ALA A 350 11.23 -23.52 0.81
CA ALA A 350 10.47 -24.54 1.53
C ALA A 350 9.88 -23.92 2.79
N ASN A 351 8.97 -24.64 3.46
CA ASN A 351 8.39 -24.18 4.71
C ASN A 351 9.47 -23.88 5.74
N LEU A 352 9.47 -22.63 6.22
CA LEU A 352 10.36 -22.16 7.27
C LEU A 352 9.54 -22.03 8.54
N SER A 353 9.68 -22.97 9.47
CA SER A 353 8.85 -23.04 10.69
C SER A 353 9.67 -23.48 11.91
N GLY A 354 9.01 -23.57 13.07
CA GLY A 354 9.63 -24.06 14.30
C GLY A 354 10.10 -22.96 15.26
N PHE A 355 9.91 -21.69 14.91
CA PHE A 355 10.27 -20.57 15.76
C PHE A 355 9.40 -20.48 17.01
N SER A 356 9.96 -19.86 18.04
CA SER A 356 9.35 -19.59 19.33
C SER A 356 9.46 -18.12 19.69
N PHE A 357 8.77 -17.72 20.77
CA PHE A 357 8.83 -16.35 21.29
C PHE A 357 10.27 -15.87 21.57
N ASP A 358 11.15 -16.73 22.08
CA ASP A 358 12.53 -16.33 22.40
C ASP A 358 13.38 -15.98 21.17
N GLN A 359 12.94 -16.39 19.98
CA GLN A 359 13.62 -16.15 18.70
C GLN A 359 12.95 -15.03 17.90
N THR A 360 11.62 -15.04 17.82
CA THR A 360 10.83 -14.18 16.91
C THR A 360 9.74 -13.39 17.64
N GLY A 361 9.87 -13.25 18.96
CA GLY A 361 8.92 -12.53 19.79
C GLY A 361 8.73 -11.08 19.32
N ILE A 362 7.48 -10.66 19.28
CA ILE A 362 7.05 -9.32 18.93
C ILE A 362 6.95 -8.52 20.22
N LEU A 363 7.41 -7.27 20.19
CA LEU A 363 7.38 -6.37 21.33
C LEU A 363 5.94 -5.96 21.68
N ASN A 364 5.67 -5.82 22.98
CA ASN A 364 4.36 -5.36 23.47
C ASN A 364 4.02 -3.93 23.01
N SER A 365 5.02 -3.12 22.60
CA SER A 365 4.81 -1.80 22.00
C SER A 365 4.10 -1.85 20.64
N CYS A 366 4.06 -3.01 19.98
CA CYS A 366 3.31 -3.21 18.75
C CYS A 366 1.80 -3.37 18.99
N THR A 367 1.37 -3.57 20.23
CA THR A 367 -0.05 -3.55 20.59
C THR A 367 -0.58 -2.12 20.53
N VAL A 368 -1.65 -1.91 19.78
CA VAL A 368 -2.31 -0.61 19.70
C VAL A 368 -3.59 -0.59 20.53
N ASN A 369 -3.80 0.52 21.23
CA ASN A 369 -5.00 0.73 22.02
C ASN A 369 -6.15 1.24 21.15
N LYS A 370 -7.37 1.00 21.62
CA LYS A 370 -8.59 1.60 21.08
C LYS A 370 -8.56 3.10 21.32
N GLN A 371 -8.91 3.87 20.30
CA GLN A 371 -8.88 5.33 20.37
C GLN A 371 -10.14 5.91 19.73
N PHE A 372 -10.76 6.89 20.39
CA PHE A 372 -11.77 7.71 19.73
C PHE A 372 -11.08 8.80 18.91
N ILE A 373 -11.44 8.88 17.63
CA ILE A 373 -11.13 10.02 16.78
C ILE A 373 -12.38 10.91 16.83
N ILE A 374 -12.38 11.92 17.69
CA ILE A 374 -13.47 12.89 17.86
C ILE A 374 -12.88 14.29 18.12
N PRO A 375 -13.52 15.37 17.63
CA PRO A 375 -13.13 16.72 17.98
C PRO A 375 -13.54 17.04 19.43
N SER A 376 -12.99 18.13 19.99
CA SER A 376 -13.37 18.61 21.33
C SER A 376 -14.78 19.20 21.40
N VAL A 377 -15.29 19.70 20.26
CA VAL A 377 -16.61 20.28 20.10
C VAL A 377 -17.23 19.75 18.81
N ILE A 378 -18.48 19.29 18.91
CA ILE A 378 -19.30 18.83 17.77
C ILE A 378 -20.45 19.84 17.62
N PRO A 379 -20.38 20.75 16.63
CA PRO A 379 -21.49 21.64 16.33
C PRO A 379 -22.62 20.88 15.65
N VAL A 380 -23.85 21.03 16.10
CA VAL A 380 -25.00 20.30 15.56
C VAL A 380 -26.26 21.16 15.52
N LEU A 381 -27.24 20.78 14.71
CA LEU A 381 -28.62 21.20 14.93
C LEU A 381 -29.24 20.38 16.06
N LYS A 382 -30.11 21.01 16.83
CA LYS A 382 -30.87 20.32 17.87
C LYS A 382 -31.65 19.14 17.29
N ASP A 383 -31.68 18.04 18.03
CA ASP A 383 -32.35 16.78 17.70
C ASP A 383 -31.73 16.02 16.50
N THR A 384 -30.46 16.29 16.18
CA THR A 384 -29.72 15.54 15.14
C THR A 384 -29.16 14.22 15.70
N PRO A 385 -29.27 13.09 14.97
CA PRO A 385 -28.63 11.83 15.36
C PRO A 385 -27.10 11.92 15.25
N LEU A 386 -26.42 11.24 16.17
CA LEU A 386 -24.97 11.04 16.19
C LEU A 386 -24.65 9.57 16.49
N ASP A 387 -23.76 8.98 15.71
CA ASP A 387 -23.26 7.61 15.90
C ASP A 387 -21.76 7.62 16.22
N PHE A 388 -21.43 7.45 17.50
CA PHE A 388 -20.06 7.40 17.98
C PHE A 388 -19.38 6.06 17.72
N ASN A 389 -20.10 5.03 17.27
CA ASN A 389 -19.48 3.79 16.80
C ASN A 389 -18.57 4.05 15.59
N ASN A 390 -18.86 5.10 14.83
CA ASN A 390 -18.06 5.53 13.68
C ASN A 390 -16.73 6.17 14.07
N ALA A 391 -16.51 6.51 15.34
CA ALA A 391 -15.30 7.19 15.81
C ALA A 391 -14.28 6.29 16.50
N LEU A 392 -14.66 5.05 16.82
CA LEU A 392 -13.77 4.12 17.51
C LEU A 392 -12.81 3.44 16.53
N LEU A 393 -11.56 3.90 16.53
CA LEU A 393 -10.44 3.31 15.80
C LEU A 393 -9.93 2.08 16.55
N HIS A 394 -9.63 1.02 15.79
CA HIS A 394 -9.25 -0.30 16.30
C HIS A 394 -10.35 -0.93 17.18
N GLY A 395 -11.60 -0.58 16.92
CA GLY A 395 -12.76 -1.19 17.56
C GLY A 395 -13.16 -2.50 16.89
N ASN A 396 -13.88 -3.35 17.60
CA ASN A 396 -14.32 -4.64 17.08
C ASN A 396 -15.85 -4.76 16.95
N ILE A 397 -16.32 -4.96 15.71
CA ILE A 397 -17.75 -5.14 15.41
C ILE A 397 -18.22 -6.55 15.78
N SER A 398 -17.36 -7.57 15.64
CA SER A 398 -17.64 -9.00 15.91
C SER A 398 -17.79 -9.34 17.39
N SER A 399 -16.95 -8.78 18.25
CA SER A 399 -17.03 -8.94 19.71
C SER A 399 -17.87 -7.86 20.40
N ALA A 400 -18.51 -6.98 19.61
CA ALA A 400 -19.31 -5.82 20.00
C ALA A 400 -18.69 -5.03 21.16
N ASP A 401 -17.65 -4.24 20.87
CA ASP A 401 -17.19 -3.23 21.83
C ASP A 401 -18.37 -2.39 22.32
N GLN A 402 -18.61 -2.41 23.63
CA GLN A 402 -19.73 -1.69 24.20
C GLN A 402 -19.34 -0.22 24.36
N ILE A 403 -19.91 0.63 23.50
CA ILE A 403 -19.78 2.07 23.61
C ILE A 403 -20.93 2.62 24.45
N THR A 404 -20.59 3.22 25.58
CA THR A 404 -21.56 3.92 26.45
C THR A 404 -21.24 5.41 26.49
N ILE A 405 -22.26 6.24 26.36
CA ILE A 405 -22.15 7.69 26.44
C ILE A 405 -22.85 8.14 27.72
N LYS A 406 -22.15 8.97 28.50
CA LYS A 406 -22.68 9.59 29.71
C LYS A 406 -22.57 11.11 29.64
N ASP A 407 -23.46 11.80 30.32
CA ASP A 407 -23.33 13.24 30.56
C ASP A 407 -22.25 13.54 31.63
N SER A 408 -22.02 14.81 31.93
CA SER A 408 -21.09 15.27 32.98
C SER A 408 -21.51 14.85 34.40
N ASN A 409 -22.77 14.47 34.61
CA ASN A 409 -23.30 14.00 35.90
C ASN A 409 -23.20 12.47 36.04
N GLY A 410 -22.74 11.77 35.00
CA GLY A 410 -22.62 10.32 34.97
C GLY A 410 -23.92 9.59 34.59
N ASN A 411 -24.97 10.29 34.16
CA ASN A 411 -26.18 9.67 33.65
C ASN A 411 -25.90 9.05 32.28
N ILE A 412 -26.38 7.82 32.05
CA ILE A 412 -26.23 7.14 30.77
C ILE A 412 -27.19 7.78 29.76
N LEU A 413 -26.63 8.44 28.74
CA LEU A 413 -27.38 8.98 27.61
C LEU A 413 -27.60 7.93 26.53
N SER A 414 -26.63 7.03 26.35
CA SER A 414 -26.74 5.92 25.39
C SER A 414 -25.92 4.71 25.82
N PRO A 415 -26.51 3.49 25.80
CA PRO A 415 -25.79 2.25 26.07
C PRO A 415 -25.15 1.62 24.81
N ASN A 416 -25.33 2.22 23.62
CA ASN A 416 -24.93 1.65 22.33
C ASN A 416 -24.17 2.62 21.42
N GLY A 417 -23.67 3.74 21.96
CA GLY A 417 -22.90 4.74 21.22
C GLY A 417 -23.71 5.64 20.28
N LYS A 418 -25.04 5.48 20.20
CA LYS A 418 -25.91 6.32 19.37
C LYS A 418 -26.74 7.27 20.24
N ILE A 419 -26.77 8.56 19.92
CA ILE A 419 -27.60 9.56 20.62
C ILE A 419 -28.36 10.44 19.63
N THR A 420 -29.42 11.06 20.12
CA THR A 420 -30.03 12.25 19.51
C THR A 420 -29.59 13.48 20.31
N ALA A 421 -28.95 14.44 19.65
CA ALA A 421 -28.40 15.64 20.29
C ALA A 421 -29.51 16.60 20.76
N SER A 422 -30.15 16.29 21.89
CA SER A 422 -31.29 17.02 22.45
C SER A 422 -30.91 18.08 23.48
N THR A 423 -29.71 17.97 24.07
CA THR A 423 -29.12 18.95 24.99
C THR A 423 -27.65 19.23 24.64
N GLU A 424 -27.19 20.45 24.91
CA GLU A 424 -25.77 20.82 24.86
C GLU A 424 -25.02 20.31 26.10
N GLY A 425 -23.70 20.23 25.99
CA GLY A 425 -22.81 19.93 27.11
C GLY A 425 -21.80 18.82 26.84
N GLU A 426 -21.05 18.50 27.89
CA GLU A 426 -19.99 17.50 27.83
C GLU A 426 -20.54 16.08 27.78
N LEU A 427 -19.95 15.28 26.89
CA LEU A 427 -20.16 13.86 26.75
C LEU A 427 -18.89 13.11 27.15
N ASN A 428 -19.08 12.10 27.99
CA ASN A 428 -18.06 11.15 28.42
C ASN A 428 -18.26 9.82 27.70
N LEU A 429 -17.30 9.41 26.87
CA LEU A 429 -17.37 8.21 26.04
C LEU A 429 -16.59 7.07 26.65
N PHE A 430 -17.29 5.96 26.90
CA PHE A 430 -16.73 4.76 27.52
C PHE A 430 -16.67 3.62 26.53
N VAL A 431 -15.57 2.88 26.53
CA VAL A 431 -15.42 1.59 25.82
C VAL A 431 -15.27 0.49 26.86
N ASN A 432 -16.20 -0.48 26.84
CA ASN A 432 -16.22 -1.60 27.78
C ASN A 432 -16.11 -1.15 29.26
N GLY A 433 -16.78 -0.04 29.59
CA GLY A 433 -16.82 0.53 30.93
C GLY A 433 -15.67 1.47 31.31
N ASN A 434 -14.64 1.63 30.47
CA ASN A 434 -13.52 2.54 30.72
C ASN A 434 -13.72 3.85 29.96
N LEU A 435 -13.53 5.00 30.64
CA LEU A 435 -13.57 6.31 29.99
C LEU A 435 -12.39 6.43 29.02
N THR A 436 -12.68 6.68 27.75
CA THR A 436 -11.66 6.72 26.69
C THR A 436 -11.54 8.10 26.05
N ALA A 437 -12.62 8.88 26.02
CA ALA A 437 -12.59 10.24 25.46
C ALA A 437 -13.72 11.12 26.01
N THR A 438 -13.57 12.43 25.81
CA THR A 438 -14.60 13.43 26.09
C THR A 438 -14.77 14.36 24.89
N THR A 439 -15.98 14.90 24.71
CA THR A 439 -16.31 15.91 23.68
C THR A 439 -17.47 16.76 24.18
N ASN A 440 -17.71 17.91 23.57
CA ASN A 440 -18.89 18.74 23.83
C ASN A 440 -19.84 18.76 22.63
N ILE A 441 -21.14 18.79 22.89
CA ILE A 441 -22.16 19.16 21.91
C ILE A 441 -22.50 20.64 22.07
N THR A 442 -22.54 21.35 20.94
CA THR A 442 -23.00 22.74 20.86
C THR A 442 -24.04 22.88 19.77
N PHE A 443 -25.13 23.59 20.05
CA PHE A 443 -26.19 23.86 19.11
C PHE A 443 -25.91 25.12 18.31
N THR A 444 -25.97 24.95 17.00
CA THR A 444 -25.80 26.04 16.05
C THR A 444 -27.14 26.67 15.73
N GLN A 445 -27.13 27.99 15.52
CA GLN A 445 -28.33 28.70 15.08
C GLN A 445 -28.51 28.57 13.56
N ASN A 446 -29.73 28.78 13.08
CA ASN A 446 -29.98 28.82 11.64
C ASN A 446 -29.15 29.91 10.98
N HIS A 447 -28.59 29.61 9.81
CA HIS A 447 -27.88 30.58 9.00
C HIS A 447 -28.80 31.74 8.63
N THR A 448 -28.32 32.98 8.72
CA THR A 448 -29.08 34.18 8.36
C THR A 448 -28.41 35.03 7.27
N GLU A 449 -27.12 34.83 7.04
CA GLU A 449 -26.35 35.61 6.07
C GLU A 449 -26.44 35.01 4.67
N ALA A 450 -26.11 35.82 3.65
CA ALA A 450 -25.99 35.33 2.29
C ALA A 450 -24.60 34.73 2.05
N ALA A 451 -24.51 33.54 1.45
CA ALA A 451 -23.25 32.84 1.26
C ALA A 451 -23.08 32.23 -0.14
N ALA A 452 -21.91 32.46 -0.74
CA ALA A 452 -21.43 31.72 -1.91
C ALA A 452 -20.59 30.53 -1.46
N ILE A 453 -20.97 29.32 -1.86
CA ILE A 453 -20.39 28.07 -1.36
C ILE A 453 -19.99 27.18 -2.54
N LEU A 454 -18.78 26.63 -2.51
CA LEU A 454 -18.33 25.64 -3.49
C LEU A 454 -18.17 24.27 -2.82
N PHE A 455 -18.86 23.27 -3.34
CA PHE A 455 -18.64 21.87 -2.98
C PHE A 455 -17.65 21.21 -3.94
N MET A 456 -16.57 20.62 -3.42
CA MET A 456 -15.61 19.82 -4.17
C MET A 456 -15.62 18.39 -3.64
N GLY A 457 -15.62 17.39 -4.53
CA GLY A 457 -15.49 16.02 -4.05
C GLY A 457 -15.66 14.92 -5.08
N ASP A 458 -16.13 13.78 -4.59
CA ASP A 458 -16.12 12.51 -5.31
C ASP A 458 -17.53 12.02 -5.72
N SER A 459 -17.76 10.70 -5.69
CA SER A 459 -19.03 10.06 -6.00
C SER A 459 -20.15 10.41 -5.02
N LEU A 460 -19.86 10.76 -3.77
CA LEU A 460 -20.88 11.18 -2.81
C LEU A 460 -21.56 12.47 -3.27
N LEU A 461 -20.79 13.44 -3.76
CA LEU A 461 -21.34 14.67 -4.32
C LEU A 461 -21.92 14.46 -5.73
N ASN A 462 -21.29 13.62 -6.56
CA ASN A 462 -21.74 13.38 -7.93
C ASN A 462 -23.16 12.78 -8.02
N GLN A 463 -23.70 12.19 -6.95
CA GLN A 463 -25.10 11.73 -6.89
C GLN A 463 -26.12 12.88 -6.78
N ASN A 464 -25.69 14.13 -6.58
CA ASN A 464 -26.53 15.33 -6.41
C ASN A 464 -27.47 15.36 -5.19
N TYR A 465 -27.71 14.25 -4.50
CA TYR A 465 -28.60 14.23 -3.33
C TYR A 465 -28.09 15.14 -2.20
N TYR A 466 -26.80 15.10 -1.92
CA TYR A 466 -26.18 15.91 -0.87
C TYR A 466 -26.46 17.41 -1.07
N THR A 467 -26.04 17.99 -2.19
CA THR A 467 -26.19 19.44 -2.41
C THR A 467 -27.64 19.86 -2.55
N ASN A 468 -28.53 18.98 -3.06
CA ASN A 468 -29.97 19.24 -3.05
C ASN A 468 -30.53 19.35 -1.62
N TYR A 469 -30.20 18.41 -0.73
CA TYR A 469 -30.64 18.49 0.67
C TYR A 469 -30.05 19.69 1.38
N PHE A 470 -28.78 20.00 1.12
CA PHE A 470 -28.10 21.15 1.72
C PHE A 470 -28.76 22.48 1.36
N VAL A 471 -29.13 22.70 0.09
CA VAL A 471 -29.82 23.93 -0.34
C VAL A 471 -31.16 24.10 0.35
N ASN A 472 -31.90 22.99 0.55
CA ASN A 472 -33.20 23.00 1.20
C ASN A 472 -33.14 23.35 2.71
N MET A 473 -31.95 23.48 3.29
CA MET A 473 -31.76 23.92 4.68
C MET A 473 -31.68 25.45 4.82
N PHE A 474 -31.59 26.18 3.70
CA PHE A 474 -31.54 27.64 3.68
C PHE A 474 -32.85 28.22 3.17
N ASN A 475 -33.11 29.49 3.49
CA ASN A 475 -34.20 30.22 2.87
C ASN A 475 -33.91 30.47 1.38
N GLU A 476 -34.96 30.61 0.58
CA GLU A 476 -34.82 30.86 -0.86
C GLU A 476 -33.98 32.12 -1.12
N GLY A 477 -33.00 32.01 -2.03
CA GLY A 477 -32.09 33.10 -2.40
C GLY A 477 -31.00 33.42 -1.39
N GLN A 478 -30.96 32.73 -0.24
CA GLN A 478 -29.96 32.97 0.80
C GLN A 478 -28.58 32.42 0.43
N ILE A 479 -28.51 31.36 -0.36
CA ILE A 479 -27.23 30.77 -0.76
C ILE A 479 -27.07 30.71 -2.28
N ASN A 480 -25.82 30.72 -2.70
CA ASN A 480 -25.42 30.49 -4.08
C ASN A 480 -24.39 29.35 -4.11
N LEU A 481 -24.80 28.17 -4.58
CA LEU A 481 -23.85 27.08 -4.80
C LEU A 481 -23.11 27.28 -6.13
N LEU A 482 -21.78 27.32 -6.06
CA LEU A 482 -20.86 27.43 -7.20
C LEU A 482 -20.54 26.04 -7.75
N GLY A 483 -20.25 25.96 -9.05
CA GLY A 483 -19.87 24.71 -9.70
C GLY A 483 -20.32 24.60 -11.15
N THR A 484 -19.67 23.72 -11.88
CA THR A 484 -19.97 23.42 -13.29
C THR A 484 -20.80 22.16 -13.48
N ARG A 485 -21.07 21.40 -12.40
CA ARG A 485 -21.84 20.15 -12.42
C ARG A 485 -23.04 20.23 -11.48
N GLY A 486 -23.94 19.28 -11.64
CA GLY A 486 -25.15 19.14 -10.83
C GLY A 486 -26.34 19.94 -11.34
N ASN A 487 -27.44 19.85 -10.61
CA ASN A 487 -28.69 20.51 -10.98
C ASN A 487 -28.60 22.04 -10.81
N ASP A 488 -29.47 22.77 -11.48
CA ASP A 488 -29.59 24.22 -11.27
C ASP A 488 -30.06 24.51 -9.84
N GLY A 489 -29.40 25.46 -9.16
CA GLY A 489 -29.61 25.76 -7.74
C GLY A 489 -28.80 24.90 -6.77
N SER A 490 -28.24 23.76 -7.20
CA SER A 490 -27.46 22.85 -6.34
C SER A 490 -26.12 22.41 -6.94
N LYS A 491 -25.46 23.34 -7.65
CA LYS A 491 -24.22 23.10 -8.37
C LYS A 491 -23.08 22.65 -7.45
N HIS A 492 -22.16 21.88 -8.03
CA HIS A 492 -21.02 21.31 -7.32
C HIS A 492 -19.87 20.95 -8.26
N GLU A 493 -18.76 20.53 -7.68
CA GLU A 493 -17.60 19.93 -8.33
C GLU A 493 -17.33 18.50 -7.84
N GLY A 494 -18.39 17.70 -7.63
CA GLY A 494 -18.32 16.25 -7.40
C GLY A 494 -18.07 15.42 -8.68
N ARG A 495 -17.13 14.48 -8.64
CA ARG A 495 -16.83 13.53 -9.73
C ARG A 495 -16.63 12.11 -9.21
N GLY A 496 -17.41 11.16 -9.74
CA GLY A 496 -17.34 9.76 -9.29
C GLY A 496 -15.96 9.12 -9.48
N GLY A 497 -15.41 8.53 -8.41
CA GLY A 497 -14.11 7.85 -8.42
C GLY A 497 -12.89 8.78 -8.44
N TRP A 498 -13.07 10.08 -8.22
CA TRP A 498 -11.97 11.03 -8.14
C TRP A 498 -11.41 11.14 -6.72
N SER A 499 -10.10 11.30 -6.63
CA SER A 499 -9.33 11.49 -5.40
C SER A 499 -8.77 12.93 -5.32
N ALA A 500 -8.24 13.36 -4.17
CA ALA A 500 -7.52 14.63 -4.08
C ALA A 500 -6.30 14.67 -5.02
N TYR A 501 -5.65 13.52 -5.20
CA TYR A 501 -4.59 13.35 -6.19
C TYR A 501 -5.07 13.64 -7.62
N ASP A 502 -6.25 13.15 -8.02
CA ASP A 502 -6.78 13.38 -9.36
C ASP A 502 -7.02 14.88 -9.60
N TYR A 503 -7.60 15.57 -8.62
CA TYR A 503 -7.79 17.03 -8.68
C TYR A 503 -6.46 17.78 -8.85
N CYS A 504 -5.38 17.30 -8.22
CA CYS A 504 -4.08 17.95 -8.28
C CYS A 504 -3.24 17.63 -9.52
N ASN A 505 -3.43 16.46 -10.15
CA ASN A 505 -2.44 15.92 -11.09
C ASN A 505 -3.02 15.33 -12.38
N VAL A 506 -4.33 15.06 -12.46
CA VAL A 506 -4.92 14.35 -13.60
C VAL A 506 -5.77 15.30 -14.43
N SER A 507 -5.43 15.45 -15.72
CA SER A 507 -6.14 16.35 -16.66
C SER A 507 -7.58 15.90 -16.94
N SER A 508 -7.81 14.60 -17.04
CA SER A 508 -9.14 14.02 -17.22
C SER A 508 -9.19 12.55 -16.75
N LYS A 509 -10.35 12.15 -16.22
CA LYS A 509 -10.61 10.79 -15.71
C LYS A 509 -12.08 10.45 -15.82
N TYR A 510 -12.39 9.21 -16.23
CA TYR A 510 -13.75 8.69 -16.42
C TYR A 510 -14.68 9.59 -17.25
N GLY A 511 -14.13 10.25 -18.27
CA GLY A 511 -14.91 11.15 -19.16
C GLY A 511 -15.17 12.54 -18.58
N PHE A 512 -14.54 12.89 -17.46
CA PHE A 512 -14.60 14.23 -16.88
C PHE A 512 -13.25 14.93 -17.02
N ASP A 513 -13.28 16.20 -17.43
CA ASP A 513 -12.12 17.07 -17.40
C ASP A 513 -11.95 17.68 -16.01
N ASN A 514 -10.70 17.98 -15.67
CA ASN A 514 -10.35 18.65 -14.43
C ASN A 514 -10.44 20.18 -14.61
N PRO A 515 -11.40 20.85 -13.96
CA PRO A 515 -11.63 22.28 -14.18
C PRO A 515 -10.66 23.15 -13.37
N PHE A 516 -9.91 22.56 -12.44
CA PHE A 516 -8.97 23.25 -11.57
C PHE A 516 -7.54 23.20 -12.08
N LEU A 517 -7.23 22.39 -13.11
CA LEU A 517 -5.88 22.37 -13.67
C LEU A 517 -5.65 23.48 -14.69
N ASN A 518 -4.62 24.26 -14.45
CA ASN A 518 -4.07 25.24 -15.36
C ASN A 518 -2.58 24.94 -15.56
N ASN A 519 -2.16 24.66 -16.80
CA ASN A 519 -0.79 24.23 -17.12
C ASN A 519 -0.27 23.09 -16.22
N GLY A 520 -1.13 22.10 -15.95
CA GLY A 520 -0.81 20.91 -15.16
C GLY A 520 -0.71 21.15 -13.64
N LYS A 521 -1.14 22.30 -13.14
CA LYS A 521 -1.15 22.62 -11.70
C LYS A 521 -2.55 22.99 -11.23
N PHE A 522 -2.89 22.61 -10.00
CA PHE A 522 -4.11 23.06 -9.36
C PHE A 522 -4.08 24.59 -9.20
N ASP A 523 -5.09 25.28 -9.74
CA ASP A 523 -5.18 26.73 -9.83
C ASP A 523 -6.63 27.17 -9.61
N PHE A 524 -6.95 27.43 -8.34
CA PHE A 524 -8.27 27.87 -7.91
C PHE A 524 -8.64 29.25 -8.47
N SER A 525 -7.66 30.16 -8.56
CA SER A 525 -7.89 31.52 -9.08
C SER A 525 -8.31 31.51 -10.55
N ASN A 526 -7.66 30.67 -11.37
CA ASN A 526 -8.04 30.49 -12.75
C ASN A 526 -9.44 29.85 -12.89
N TYR A 527 -9.78 28.89 -12.03
CA TYR A 527 -11.12 28.31 -11.99
C TYR A 527 -12.19 29.37 -11.68
N MET A 528 -12.00 30.19 -10.64
CA MET A 528 -12.93 31.26 -10.29
C MET A 528 -13.11 32.26 -11.43
N LYS A 529 -12.00 32.69 -12.03
CA LYS A 529 -11.99 33.62 -13.18
C LYS A 529 -12.71 33.04 -14.40
N LYS A 530 -12.42 31.79 -14.78
CA LYS A 530 -12.98 31.13 -15.96
C LYS A 530 -14.50 31.00 -15.89
N ASN A 531 -15.03 30.78 -14.69
CA ASN A 531 -16.47 30.61 -14.47
C ASN A 531 -17.19 31.90 -14.07
N GLY A 532 -16.48 33.04 -14.02
CA GLY A 532 -17.07 34.34 -13.71
C GLY A 532 -17.54 34.49 -12.26
N TYR A 533 -16.95 33.76 -11.32
CA TYR A 533 -17.28 33.85 -9.90
C TYR A 533 -16.49 34.96 -9.24
N ALA A 534 -17.19 35.91 -8.59
CA ALA A 534 -16.58 37.08 -7.97
C ALA A 534 -16.09 36.83 -6.54
N ASN A 535 -16.73 35.91 -5.80
CA ASN A 535 -16.42 35.60 -4.41
C ASN A 535 -16.76 34.14 -4.08
N VAL A 536 -16.20 33.65 -2.98
CA VAL A 536 -16.58 32.39 -2.34
C VAL A 536 -16.36 32.53 -0.84
N ASN A 537 -17.41 32.31 -0.06
CA ASN A 537 -17.37 32.38 1.41
C ASN A 537 -16.86 31.07 2.00
N TYR A 538 -17.31 29.94 1.45
CA TYR A 538 -16.93 28.60 1.91
C TYR A 538 -16.54 27.67 0.77
N VAL A 539 -15.53 26.86 1.02
CA VAL A 539 -15.23 25.68 0.21
C VAL A 539 -15.36 24.43 1.07
N ILE A 540 -16.27 23.54 0.69
CA ILE A 540 -16.47 22.25 1.36
C ILE A 540 -15.84 21.15 0.52
N ILE A 541 -14.90 20.42 1.09
CA ILE A 541 -14.13 19.38 0.43
C ILE A 541 -14.54 18.03 1.01
N SER A 542 -15.11 17.15 0.18
CA SER A 542 -15.49 15.77 0.50
C SER A 542 -14.67 14.81 -0.37
N LEU A 543 -13.43 14.55 0.04
CA LEU A 543 -12.43 13.71 -0.64
C LEU A 543 -11.71 12.81 0.38
N GLY A 544 -10.90 11.86 -0.09
CA GLY A 544 -10.09 10.98 0.76
C GLY A 544 -10.48 9.50 0.67
N ILE A 545 -11.75 9.16 0.42
CA ILE A 545 -12.18 7.76 0.30
C ILE A 545 -11.46 7.09 -0.87
N ASN A 546 -11.49 7.70 -2.05
CA ASN A 546 -10.82 7.15 -3.23
C ASN A 546 -9.29 7.18 -3.09
N ASP A 547 -8.74 8.17 -2.38
CA ASP A 547 -7.30 8.29 -2.14
C ASP A 547 -6.73 7.10 -1.37
N ILE A 548 -7.46 6.58 -0.37
CA ILE A 548 -7.03 5.46 0.48
C ILE A 548 -7.50 4.08 -0.03
N THR A 549 -8.47 4.03 -0.95
CA THR A 549 -9.07 2.76 -1.43
C THR A 549 -8.68 2.37 -2.84
N LEU A 550 -8.39 3.32 -3.74
CA LEU A 550 -8.02 2.99 -5.12
C LEU A 550 -6.55 2.59 -5.20
N ALA A 551 -6.29 1.46 -5.84
CA ALA A 551 -4.94 0.95 -6.04
C ALA A 551 -4.11 1.92 -6.90
N GLY A 552 -2.96 2.33 -6.38
CA GLY A 552 -1.99 3.13 -7.11
C GLY A 552 -1.76 4.52 -6.51
N HIS A 553 -0.68 4.59 -5.72
CA HIS A 553 0.25 5.73 -5.66
C HIS A 553 0.10 6.81 -4.58
N ASN A 554 -0.78 6.70 -3.57
CA ASN A 554 -0.83 7.71 -2.50
C ASN A 554 -0.62 7.14 -1.09
N THR A 555 0.48 7.53 -0.47
CA THR A 555 0.72 7.49 0.99
C THR A 555 -0.07 8.60 1.67
N THR A 556 -0.33 8.50 2.99
CA THR A 556 -0.98 9.57 3.76
C THR A 556 -0.31 10.93 3.55
N ALA A 557 1.03 10.98 3.49
CA ALA A 557 1.77 12.20 3.21
C ALA A 557 1.53 12.76 1.79
N GLU A 558 1.45 11.90 0.76
CA GLU A 558 1.10 12.31 -0.60
C GLU A 558 -0.34 12.84 -0.68
N ILE A 559 -1.27 12.22 0.04
CA ILE A 559 -2.66 12.67 0.12
C ILE A 559 -2.71 14.05 0.78
N LEU A 560 -2.11 14.22 1.96
CA LEU A 560 -2.06 15.51 2.67
C LEU A 560 -1.38 16.60 1.84
N SER A 561 -0.34 16.27 1.07
CA SER A 561 0.29 17.20 0.12
C SER A 561 -0.70 17.69 -0.95
N CYS A 562 -1.58 16.81 -1.44
CA CYS A 562 -2.63 17.21 -2.37
C CYS A 562 -3.68 18.12 -1.70
N PHE A 563 -4.10 17.80 -0.47
CA PHE A 563 -4.98 18.69 0.29
C PHE A 563 -4.34 20.07 0.50
N ASN A 564 -3.06 20.16 0.88
CA ASN A 564 -2.34 21.43 1.00
C ASN A 564 -2.35 22.24 -0.30
N LYS A 565 -2.07 21.60 -1.45
CA LYS A 565 -2.14 22.29 -2.76
C LYS A 565 -3.52 22.91 -3.01
N ILE A 566 -4.58 22.20 -2.63
CA ILE A 566 -5.95 22.68 -2.78
C ILE A 566 -6.21 23.84 -1.80
N THR A 567 -5.95 23.65 -0.51
CA THR A 567 -6.25 24.64 0.54
C THR A 567 -5.42 25.92 0.38
N ASP A 568 -4.13 25.79 0.09
CA ASP A 568 -3.23 26.92 -0.13
C ASP A 568 -3.65 27.72 -1.37
N SER A 569 -4.06 27.04 -2.44
CA SER A 569 -4.55 27.73 -3.65
C SER A 569 -5.86 28.47 -3.41
N ILE A 570 -6.75 27.96 -2.55
CA ILE A 570 -7.99 28.63 -2.16
C ILE A 570 -7.68 29.88 -1.32
N HIS A 571 -6.84 29.76 -0.29
CA HIS A 571 -6.45 30.90 0.55
C HIS A 571 -5.61 31.95 -0.21
N THR A 572 -4.87 31.53 -1.24
CA THR A 572 -4.18 32.46 -2.16
C THR A 572 -5.18 33.31 -2.96
N TYR A 573 -6.30 32.71 -3.39
CA TYR A 573 -7.38 33.46 -4.05
C TYR A 573 -8.09 34.40 -3.08
N SER A 574 -8.41 33.90 -1.88
CA SER A 574 -9.09 34.65 -0.83
C SER A 574 -8.73 34.12 0.55
N PRO A 575 -7.93 34.84 1.35
CA PRO A 575 -7.53 34.39 2.68
C PRO A 575 -8.70 34.36 3.69
N ASN A 576 -9.84 34.98 3.34
CA ASN A 576 -11.05 35.00 4.16
C ASN A 576 -12.02 33.86 3.85
N THR A 577 -11.73 33.05 2.83
CA THR A 577 -12.59 31.90 2.49
C THR A 577 -12.42 30.82 3.54
N LYS A 578 -13.50 30.44 4.21
CA LYS A 578 -13.51 29.38 5.22
C LYS A 578 -13.48 28.02 4.51
N ILE A 579 -12.52 27.16 4.86
CA ILE A 579 -12.40 25.83 4.27
C ILE A 579 -12.89 24.78 5.27
N ILE A 580 -13.80 23.93 4.83
CA ILE A 580 -14.30 22.78 5.58
C ILE A 580 -13.89 21.51 4.84
N ILE A 581 -13.11 20.65 5.48
CA ILE A 581 -12.85 19.30 4.98
C ILE A 581 -13.78 18.34 5.73
N ASN A 582 -14.72 17.74 5.01
CA ASN A 582 -15.52 16.65 5.54
C ASN A 582 -14.63 15.41 5.63
N ALA A 583 -14.35 14.97 6.86
CA ALA A 583 -13.64 13.72 7.08
C ALA A 583 -14.41 12.54 6.43
N PRO A 584 -13.73 11.52 5.87
CA PRO A 584 -14.37 10.42 5.18
C PRO A 584 -15.46 9.74 6.03
N ILE A 585 -16.62 9.49 5.45
CA ILE A 585 -17.69 8.73 6.10
C ILE A 585 -17.28 7.28 6.35
N MET A 586 -17.82 6.62 7.38
CA MET A 586 -17.55 5.19 7.61
C MET A 586 -18.34 4.30 6.64
N PRO A 587 -17.82 3.12 6.25
CA PRO A 587 -18.57 2.20 5.42
C PRO A 587 -19.73 1.56 6.20
N PHE A 588 -20.65 0.91 5.48
CA PHE A 588 -21.65 0.04 6.09
C PHE A 588 -20.98 -0.97 7.03
N ALA A 589 -21.44 -1.06 8.28
CA ALA A 589 -20.75 -1.81 9.32
C ALA A 589 -20.92 -3.33 9.18
N THR A 590 -19.84 -4.02 8.80
CA THR A 590 -19.73 -5.48 8.80
C THR A 590 -18.32 -5.89 9.20
N GLU A 591 -18.11 -7.18 9.44
CA GLU A 591 -16.77 -7.72 9.67
C GLU A 591 -15.84 -7.42 8.48
N GLU A 592 -16.36 -7.57 7.26
CA GLU A 592 -15.62 -7.34 6.00
C GLU A 592 -15.20 -5.86 5.81
N THR A 593 -15.92 -4.92 6.40
CA THR A 593 -15.65 -3.47 6.26
C THR A 593 -14.88 -2.88 7.45
N THR A 594 -14.61 -3.65 8.50
CA THR A 594 -13.91 -3.18 9.71
C THR A 594 -12.55 -2.58 9.36
N TYR A 595 -11.78 -3.25 8.50
CA TYR A 595 -10.49 -2.75 8.06
C TYR A 595 -10.59 -1.45 7.22
N ALA A 596 -11.61 -1.35 6.36
CA ALA A 596 -11.85 -0.13 5.59
C ALA A 596 -12.27 1.05 6.49
N LYS A 597 -13.01 0.77 7.57
CA LYS A 597 -13.36 1.75 8.60
C LYS A 597 -12.11 2.27 9.31
N ASP A 598 -11.24 1.38 9.79
CA ASP A 598 -10.01 1.79 10.48
C ASP A 598 -9.10 2.63 9.58
N LYS A 599 -8.93 2.24 8.30
CA LYS A 599 -8.21 3.08 7.33
C LYS A 599 -8.80 4.49 7.18
N ARG A 600 -10.13 4.60 7.14
CA ARG A 600 -10.80 5.91 7.07
C ARG A 600 -10.55 6.72 8.34
N LEU A 601 -10.58 6.09 9.51
CA LEU A 601 -10.31 6.75 10.79
C LEU A 601 -8.84 7.14 10.98
N GLU A 602 -7.89 6.31 10.55
CA GLU A 602 -6.46 6.65 10.52
C GLU A 602 -6.22 7.91 9.66
N PHE A 603 -6.85 7.96 8.48
CA PHE A 603 -6.76 9.15 7.62
C PHE A 603 -7.47 10.37 8.22
N THR A 604 -8.64 10.20 8.85
CA THR A 604 -9.30 11.27 9.61
C THR A 604 -8.40 11.81 10.72
N LYS A 605 -7.73 10.93 11.47
CA LYS A 605 -6.77 11.34 12.51
C LYS A 605 -5.64 12.16 11.89
N ALA A 606 -5.07 11.68 10.79
CA ALA A 606 -4.00 12.40 10.08
C ALA A 606 -4.46 13.78 9.58
N LEU A 607 -5.69 13.92 9.09
CA LEU A 607 -6.28 15.22 8.73
C LEU A 607 -6.40 16.14 9.95
N CYS A 608 -6.97 15.64 11.05
CA CYS A 608 -7.12 16.42 12.28
C CYS A 608 -5.78 16.91 12.83
N ASP A 609 -4.78 16.02 12.89
CA ASP A 609 -3.44 16.36 13.39
C ASP A 609 -2.73 17.36 12.46
N HIS A 610 -2.89 17.20 11.13
CA HIS A 610 -2.20 18.04 10.15
C HIS A 610 -2.78 19.46 10.07
N TYR A 611 -4.08 19.62 10.32
CA TYR A 611 -4.78 20.91 10.21
C TYR A 611 -5.11 21.56 11.57
N SER A 612 -4.68 20.99 12.70
CA SER A 612 -5.04 21.46 14.06
C SER A 612 -4.75 22.94 14.32
N ASP A 613 -3.67 23.47 13.74
CA ASP A 613 -3.21 24.85 13.94
C ASP A 613 -3.37 25.70 12.66
N THR A 614 -4.40 25.43 11.87
CA THR A 614 -4.65 26.11 10.59
C THR A 614 -6.06 26.69 10.51
N ASN A 615 -6.31 27.55 9.52
CA ASN A 615 -7.65 28.08 9.22
C ASN A 615 -8.54 27.09 8.43
N VAL A 616 -8.27 25.78 8.53
CA VAL A 616 -9.03 24.72 7.88
C VAL A 616 -9.77 23.91 8.93
N TYR A 617 -11.10 23.86 8.83
CA TYR A 617 -11.94 23.11 9.75
C TYR A 617 -12.12 21.67 9.28
N ILE A 618 -11.81 20.70 10.14
CA ILE A 618 -12.08 19.28 9.88
C ILE A 618 -13.43 18.91 10.47
N SER A 619 -14.41 18.70 9.59
CA SER A 619 -15.77 18.35 9.99
C SER A 619 -15.85 16.87 10.39
N PRO A 620 -16.42 16.54 11.57
CA PRO A 620 -16.63 15.16 12.01
C PRO A 620 -17.86 14.52 11.34
N THR A 621 -18.04 14.75 10.04
CA THR A 621 -19.20 14.31 9.25
C THR A 621 -19.43 12.79 9.33
N TYR A 622 -18.39 11.98 9.60
CA TYR A 622 -18.53 10.55 9.83
C TYR A 622 -19.39 10.17 11.04
N LEU A 623 -19.59 11.07 12.02
CA LEU A 623 -20.50 10.85 13.15
C LEU A 623 -21.98 10.95 12.76
N ARG A 624 -22.30 11.44 11.57
CA ARG A 624 -23.67 11.80 11.15
C ARG A 624 -24.44 10.67 10.50
N LEU A 625 -23.75 9.58 10.18
CA LEU A 625 -24.38 8.43 9.53
C LEU A 625 -24.57 7.31 10.53
N ASP A 626 -25.74 6.71 10.53
CA ASP A 626 -25.90 5.37 11.07
C ASP A 626 -25.23 4.38 10.12
N CYS A 627 -24.17 3.70 10.57
CA CYS A 627 -23.43 2.75 9.75
C CYS A 627 -24.23 1.51 9.33
N TYR A 628 -25.48 1.37 9.77
CA TYR A 628 -26.42 0.36 9.31
C TYR A 628 -27.59 0.95 8.55
N ASP A 629 -28.35 1.85 9.20
CA ASP A 629 -29.67 2.27 8.71
C ASP A 629 -29.60 3.33 7.61
N ASP A 630 -28.49 4.07 7.50
CA ASP A 630 -28.30 5.11 6.48
C ASP A 630 -27.72 4.57 5.16
N PHE A 631 -27.73 3.25 4.93
CA PHE A 631 -27.22 2.60 3.72
C PHE A 631 -28.32 1.98 2.84
N LYS A 632 -27.95 1.65 1.59
CA LYS A 632 -28.88 1.16 0.56
C LYS A 632 -29.06 -0.35 0.64
N PHE A 633 -30.30 -0.80 0.84
CA PHE A 633 -30.65 -2.22 0.88
C PHE A 633 -31.50 -2.65 -0.33
N THR A 634 -31.39 -3.92 -0.71
CA THR A 634 -32.28 -4.60 -1.66
C THR A 634 -32.81 -5.91 -1.08
N MET A 635 -33.97 -6.33 -1.57
CA MET A 635 -34.43 -7.70 -1.37
C MET A 635 -33.56 -8.66 -2.20
N PRO A 636 -33.09 -9.78 -1.63
CA PRO A 636 -32.38 -10.81 -2.38
C PRO A 636 -33.34 -11.56 -3.32
N ILE A 637 -32.81 -12.12 -4.41
CA ILE A 637 -33.58 -13.02 -5.28
C ILE A 637 -33.72 -14.37 -4.58
N ILE A 638 -34.95 -14.74 -4.22
CA ILE A 638 -35.28 -16.04 -3.64
C ILE A 638 -35.38 -17.08 -4.76
N ASN A 639 -34.61 -18.15 -4.69
CA ASN A 639 -34.62 -19.27 -5.64
C ASN A 639 -34.24 -20.58 -4.96
N ASN A 640 -34.21 -21.71 -5.69
CA ASN A 640 -33.93 -23.03 -5.11
C ASN A 640 -32.58 -23.13 -4.37
N GLU A 641 -31.63 -22.23 -4.63
CA GLU A 641 -30.29 -22.20 -4.01
C GLU A 641 -30.17 -21.14 -2.91
N ASN A 642 -31.01 -20.09 -2.94
CA ASN A 642 -31.06 -19.04 -1.93
C ASN A 642 -32.48 -18.86 -1.40
N GLN A 643 -32.74 -19.40 -0.21
CA GLN A 643 -34.02 -19.27 0.51
C GLN A 643 -33.99 -18.14 1.56
N ASN A 644 -32.92 -17.33 1.61
CA ASN A 644 -32.79 -16.25 2.59
C ASN A 644 -33.48 -14.97 2.08
N SER A 645 -34.45 -14.46 2.85
CA SER A 645 -35.21 -13.24 2.55
C SER A 645 -34.68 -11.99 3.25
N ALA A 646 -33.58 -12.08 4.00
CA ALA A 646 -32.99 -10.93 4.68
C ALA A 646 -32.50 -9.87 3.68
N MET A 647 -32.78 -8.59 3.97
CA MET A 647 -32.31 -7.46 3.19
C MET A 647 -30.78 -7.47 3.06
N VAL A 648 -30.28 -7.20 1.86
CA VAL A 648 -28.84 -7.19 1.55
C VAL A 648 -28.40 -5.78 1.20
N VAL A 649 -27.30 -5.32 1.80
CA VAL A 649 -26.68 -4.04 1.44
C VAL A 649 -26.18 -4.11 -0.02
N THR A 650 -26.50 -3.10 -0.81
CA THR A 650 -26.09 -3.02 -2.23
C THR A 650 -24.85 -2.19 -2.46
N ASP A 651 -24.55 -1.30 -1.51
CA ASP A 651 -23.46 -0.36 -1.59
C ASP A 651 -22.98 -0.06 -0.17
N THR A 652 -21.74 -0.42 0.14
CA THR A 652 -21.16 -0.23 1.47
C THR A 652 -20.49 1.12 1.64
N THR A 653 -20.50 1.97 0.61
CA THR A 653 -19.88 3.30 0.64
C THR A 653 -20.89 4.42 0.44
N HIS A 654 -21.85 4.28 -0.46
CA HIS A 654 -22.82 5.35 -0.71
C HIS A 654 -24.06 5.22 0.17
N PRO A 655 -24.39 6.27 0.96
CA PRO A 655 -25.58 6.27 1.80
C PRO A 655 -26.89 6.22 0.99
N ASN A 656 -27.98 5.91 1.68
CA ASN A 656 -29.34 6.14 1.18
C ASN A 656 -29.71 7.64 1.26
N LEU A 657 -30.96 7.98 0.94
CA LEU A 657 -31.41 9.37 0.91
C LEU A 657 -31.36 10.06 2.28
N ASP A 658 -31.70 9.34 3.36
CA ASP A 658 -31.65 9.88 4.71
C ASP A 658 -30.20 10.11 5.16
N GLY A 659 -29.30 9.20 4.82
CA GLY A 659 -27.87 9.40 5.01
C GLY A 659 -27.36 10.65 4.29
N TYR A 660 -27.72 10.88 3.02
CA TYR A 660 -27.35 12.11 2.32
C TYR A 660 -27.92 13.38 2.96
N LYS A 661 -29.12 13.32 3.54
CA LYS A 661 -29.71 14.42 4.31
C LYS A 661 -28.92 14.67 5.60
N ASN A 662 -28.44 13.63 6.27
CA ASN A 662 -27.59 13.78 7.46
C ASN A 662 -26.22 14.41 7.14
N LEU A 663 -25.62 14.07 5.99
CA LEU A 663 -24.40 14.72 5.50
C LEU A 663 -24.63 16.21 5.21
N ALA A 664 -25.77 16.56 4.60
CA ALA A 664 -26.18 17.95 4.40
C ALA A 664 -26.27 18.72 5.72
N ALA A 665 -26.92 18.13 6.73
CA ALA A 665 -27.05 18.74 8.04
C ALA A 665 -25.71 18.94 8.78
N ALA A 666 -24.74 18.05 8.53
CA ALA A 666 -23.37 18.18 9.03
C ALA A 666 -22.74 19.50 8.58
N SER A 667 -22.58 19.66 7.26
CA SER A 667 -21.92 20.85 6.70
C SER A 667 -22.71 22.13 6.95
N TYR A 668 -24.03 22.05 7.07
CA TYR A 668 -24.86 23.19 7.48
C TYR A 668 -24.51 23.64 8.90
N SER A 669 -24.44 22.70 9.85
CA SER A 669 -24.07 22.99 11.25
C SER A 669 -22.64 23.57 11.31
N ASP A 670 -21.71 22.99 10.56
CA ASP A 670 -20.31 23.45 10.54
C ASP A 670 -20.19 24.90 10.04
N ILE A 671 -20.93 25.28 9.00
CA ILE A 671 -20.98 26.66 8.50
C ILE A 671 -21.49 27.62 9.57
N ASN A 672 -22.57 27.26 10.26
CA ASN A 672 -23.17 28.12 11.28
C ASN A 672 -22.22 28.31 12.46
N PHE A 673 -21.60 27.22 12.91
CA PHE A 673 -20.59 27.26 13.96
C PHE A 673 -19.41 28.17 13.60
N LEU A 674 -18.89 28.04 12.38
CA LEU A 674 -17.79 28.88 11.93
C LEU A 674 -18.18 30.35 11.78
N ASN A 675 -19.47 30.68 11.67
CA ASN A 675 -19.95 32.07 11.62
C ASN A 675 -20.18 32.70 12.98
N GLU A 676 -20.37 31.88 14.00
CA GLU A 676 -20.49 32.34 15.39
C GLU A 676 -19.11 32.63 16.02
N GLN A 677 -18.02 32.18 15.37
CA GLN A 677 -16.63 32.51 15.70
C GLN A 677 -16.11 33.70 14.89
#